data_AF-A0AAQ1ZJM3-F1
#
_entry.id   AF-A0AAQ1ZJM3-F1
#
_cell.length_a   1.000
_cell.length_b   1.000
_cell.length_c   1.000
_cell.angle_alpha   90.00
_cell.angle_beta   90.00
_cell.angle_gamma   90.00
#
_symmetry.space_group_name_H-M   'P 1'
#
loop_
_entity.id
_entity.type
_entity.pdbx_description
1 polymer ?
#
loop_
_entity_poly.entity_id
_entity_poly.type
_entity_poly.pdbx_seq_one_letter_code
_entity_poly.pdbx_strand_id
1 'polypeptide(L)'
;MKRYLHKSVLLSLLLSWTSVGIHAQSWNFTSLPATDEANMKADTQNWKYDSSKKRYSYNQAITDGELMANKQVLGMTQGLHFTAGAADKIRIDTGKELQFNGTNIVLTVPGLKAGQQVTIVFASSSKKDARTLALSNLSDTKGFAKANGTNRQTGTGMVAADGSVTFTTADGGINVYSLKVTDSSGGGGTGAAGGTLSSDHSVGFSTTRNQAMVTTTNGETKYYNTDELSDISIDDAKETVAVNGLSFSDVYTHLAAGIAFSKAAEQGENGEITDNGVTITESKGWLETAYAKWKPVDGAQTYHVYVKGGQYAGYTRVDAELVRAYTGYLRVDIPGLKAGTYALKVVAVKDGVEGLSGEVTGLQVKNYNREGFAHKGFSGVGAYNNDGTLKSGAVVIYVNKDNAKTVSARLSSGTFTGLQAILNAYQKGNVTTPLAVRVLGLVKNGQTDAFGSSAEGIQIKGKRADSELNITIEGIGEDATIHGFGFLVRNSKSVEFRNLGIMRAMDDGISLDTDNSNIWIHHIDVFYGKAGGGDHAKGDGAIDVKSNSKFVTIDHCHFWDTGKSSMCGMKSESGPNYITYHHNWFDHSDSRHARVRTMSVHLWNNFYDGCAKYGIGATTGSSVFSENNYFRATKDPILISLQGTDAKGSGTFSGESGGMVKEYGSIFAEKGSGSNYSPITYAADNKSFDFYQAASRDEQVPSSVVSLNGGNTYNNFDTNPSLMYSYTPDATAAVPSRVTGYYGAGRLNHGSLQFKFDNAVEDTNDAPIPALETLIDAYAGE
;
A
#
# COMPACT_ATOMS: atom_id res chain seq x y z
N MET A 1 -35.20 16.41 -38.88
CA MET A 1 -35.22 17.39 -37.77
C MET A 1 -35.84 16.70 -36.55
N LYS A 2 -35.05 16.54 -35.47
CA LYS A 2 -35.39 15.97 -34.14
C LYS A 2 -35.83 14.50 -34.06
N ARG A 3 -34.85 13.65 -33.71
CA ARG A 3 -34.88 12.59 -32.66
C ARG A 3 -33.99 11.42 -33.10
N TYR A 4 -32.69 11.50 -32.82
CA TYR A 4 -31.76 10.37 -32.65
C TYR A 4 -30.41 11.00 -32.30
N LEU A 5 -30.20 11.35 -31.03
CA LEU A 5 -28.90 11.63 -30.41
C LEU A 5 -29.16 11.70 -28.90
N HIS A 6 -28.24 11.18 -28.09
CA HIS A 6 -28.28 10.94 -26.63
C HIS A 6 -28.59 9.49 -26.20
N LYS A 7 -27.77 8.54 -26.68
CA LYS A 7 -27.39 7.33 -25.93
C LYS A 7 -25.97 6.93 -26.36
N SER A 8 -25.00 7.72 -25.95
CA SER A 8 -23.56 7.42 -26.01
C SER A 8 -22.87 8.56 -25.26
N VAL A 9 -21.86 8.23 -24.46
CA VAL A 9 -21.08 9.13 -23.59
C VAL A 9 -21.70 9.36 -22.21
N LEU A 10 -21.47 8.41 -21.31
CA LEU A 10 -21.18 8.64 -19.88
C LEU A 10 -20.61 7.35 -19.28
N LEU A 11 -19.43 6.97 -19.78
CA LEU A 11 -18.53 6.03 -19.09
C LEU A 11 -17.11 6.58 -19.18
N SER A 12 -16.96 7.81 -18.71
CA SER A 12 -15.67 8.45 -18.46
C SER A 12 -15.91 9.57 -17.44
N LEU A 13 -15.10 9.56 -16.38
CA LEU A 13 -15.21 10.32 -15.13
C LEU A 13 -16.15 9.75 -14.07
N LEU A 14 -15.61 8.83 -13.27
CA LEU A 14 -15.94 8.64 -11.86
C LEU A 14 -14.65 8.19 -11.15
N LEU A 15 -13.77 9.15 -10.86
CA LEU A 15 -12.73 9.01 -9.83
C LEU A 15 -13.29 9.64 -8.56
N SER A 16 -13.04 8.97 -7.42
CA SER A 16 -13.56 9.23 -6.06
C SER A 16 -14.98 8.74 -5.79
N TRP A 17 -15.15 7.41 -5.70
CA TRP A 17 -16.17 6.83 -4.83
C TRP A 17 -15.46 6.34 -3.57
N THR A 18 -15.68 7.03 -2.47
CA THR A 18 -15.55 6.43 -1.14
C THR A 18 -16.43 5.19 -1.12
N SER A 19 -15.88 4.06 -0.71
CA SER A 19 -16.62 2.83 -0.42
C SER A 19 -17.90 3.19 0.34
N VAL A 20 -19.06 2.98 -0.28
CA VAL A 20 -20.32 3.01 0.45
C VAL A 20 -20.43 1.67 1.17
N GLY A 21 -19.60 1.51 2.20
CA GLY A 21 -19.72 0.40 3.13
C GLY A 21 -20.98 0.63 3.95
N ILE A 22 -21.96 -0.25 3.79
CA ILE A 22 -23.19 -0.28 4.60
C ILE A 22 -22.75 -0.69 6.01
N HIS A 23 -22.47 0.28 6.89
CA HIS A 23 -21.87 0.03 8.20
C HIS A 23 -22.57 0.79 9.33
N ALA A 24 -22.62 0.13 10.49
CA ALA A 24 -23.11 0.60 11.77
C ALA A 24 -22.96 2.12 12.01
N GLN A 25 -24.08 2.79 12.31
CA GLN A 25 -24.09 4.20 12.68
C GLN A 25 -23.74 4.36 14.16
N SER A 26 -22.85 5.30 14.50
CA SER A 26 -22.50 5.55 15.90
C SER A 26 -22.32 7.04 16.18
N TRP A 27 -22.76 7.45 17.37
CA TRP A 27 -22.65 8.79 17.89
C TRP A 27 -21.97 8.76 19.24
N ASN A 28 -20.93 9.57 19.40
CA ASN A 28 -20.21 9.77 20.66
C ASN A 28 -20.46 11.19 21.18
N PHE A 29 -21.15 11.29 22.30
CA PHE A 29 -21.50 12.57 22.91
C PHE A 29 -20.53 13.03 24.00
N THR A 30 -19.44 12.27 24.21
CA THR A 30 -18.38 12.62 25.18
C THR A 30 -17.25 13.42 24.54
N SER A 31 -17.25 13.59 23.22
CA SER A 31 -16.32 14.42 22.46
C SER A 31 -17.07 15.52 21.71
N LEU A 32 -16.52 16.73 21.67
CA LEU A 32 -17.07 17.84 20.89
C LEU A 32 -16.14 18.16 19.71
N PRO A 33 -16.57 17.98 18.45
CA PRO A 33 -15.78 18.38 17.29
C PRO A 33 -15.48 19.88 17.30
N ALA A 34 -14.27 20.27 16.89
CA ALA A 34 -13.85 21.68 16.86
C ALA A 34 -14.72 22.53 15.91
N THR A 35 -15.21 21.94 14.83
CA THR A 35 -16.14 22.56 13.87
C THR A 35 -17.50 22.84 14.51
N ASP A 36 -18.07 21.86 15.21
CA ASP A 36 -19.33 22.01 15.95
C ASP A 36 -19.19 23.07 17.05
N GLU A 37 -18.07 23.06 17.78
CA GLU A 37 -17.79 24.07 18.79
C GLU A 37 -17.69 25.48 18.18
N ALA A 38 -17.00 25.63 17.05
CA ALA A 38 -16.90 26.91 16.35
C ALA A 38 -18.27 27.40 15.86
N ASN A 39 -19.09 26.51 15.28
CA ASN A 39 -20.42 26.83 14.81
C ASN A 39 -21.36 27.23 15.96
N MET A 40 -21.34 26.51 17.09
CA MET A 40 -22.12 26.88 18.28
C MET A 40 -21.64 28.19 18.91
N LYS A 41 -20.32 28.46 18.92
CA LYS A 41 -19.77 29.75 19.38
C LYS A 41 -20.24 30.91 18.51
N ALA A 42 -20.32 30.71 17.19
CA ALA A 42 -20.78 31.72 16.25
C ALA A 42 -22.30 31.95 16.32
N ASP A 43 -23.07 30.92 16.67
CA ASP A 43 -24.54 30.96 16.71
C ASP A 43 -25.10 31.25 18.10
N THR A 44 -24.91 32.49 18.56
CA THR A 44 -25.42 32.95 19.87
C THR A 44 -26.95 33.06 19.95
N GLN A 45 -27.66 32.93 18.81
CA GLN A 45 -29.12 32.93 18.76
C GLN A 45 -29.68 31.57 19.20
N ASN A 46 -29.09 30.49 18.69
CA ASN A 46 -29.53 29.13 18.98
C ASN A 46 -28.79 28.51 20.16
N TRP A 47 -27.61 29.03 20.54
CA TRP A 47 -26.78 28.43 21.58
C TRP A 47 -26.33 29.45 22.63
N LYS A 48 -26.43 29.02 23.90
CA LYS A 48 -25.90 29.75 25.06
C LYS A 48 -24.75 28.96 25.69
N TYR A 49 -23.57 29.57 25.78
CA TYR A 49 -22.42 28.97 26.45
C TYR A 49 -22.32 29.40 27.92
N ASP A 50 -22.20 28.43 28.83
CA ASP A 50 -21.88 28.62 30.25
C ASP A 50 -20.43 28.15 30.50
N SER A 51 -19.51 29.11 30.59
CA SER A 51 -18.08 28.83 30.77
C SER A 51 -17.74 28.20 32.11
N SER A 52 -18.56 28.41 33.15
CA SER A 52 -18.34 27.82 34.49
C SER A 52 -18.58 26.32 34.50
N LYS A 53 -19.49 25.86 33.64
CA LYS A 53 -19.84 24.44 33.49
C LYS A 53 -19.23 23.80 32.25
N LYS A 54 -18.67 24.62 31.36
CA LYS A 54 -18.24 24.24 30.01
C LYS A 54 -19.38 23.57 29.24
N ARG A 55 -20.48 24.30 29.07
CA ARG A 55 -21.75 23.78 28.57
C ARG A 55 -22.34 24.67 27.49
N TYR A 56 -22.75 24.08 26.38
CA TYR A 56 -23.65 24.72 25.42
C TYR A 56 -25.08 24.28 25.69
N SER A 57 -26.01 25.24 25.74
CA SER A 57 -27.44 24.97 25.93
C SER A 57 -28.19 25.44 24.71
N TYR A 58 -29.00 24.57 24.11
CA TYR A 58 -29.84 24.93 22.98
C TYR A 58 -30.94 25.88 23.45
N ASN A 59 -30.99 27.09 22.90
CA ASN A 59 -31.74 28.22 23.44
C ASN A 59 -33.15 28.35 22.85
N GLN A 60 -33.67 27.28 22.25
CA GLN A 60 -34.99 27.26 21.59
C GLN A 60 -35.73 25.94 21.86
N ALA A 61 -37.04 25.93 21.62
CA ALA A 61 -37.79 24.69 21.47
C ALA A 61 -37.45 24.04 20.12
N ILE A 62 -37.50 22.72 20.05
CA ILE A 62 -37.29 21.95 18.82
C ILE A 62 -38.36 20.88 18.71
N THR A 63 -38.86 20.62 17.51
CA THR A 63 -39.87 19.58 17.25
C THR A 63 -39.40 18.77 16.06
N ASP A 64 -39.10 17.49 16.31
CA ASP A 64 -38.62 16.51 15.34
C ASP A 64 -37.58 17.08 14.34
N GLY A 65 -36.54 17.72 14.88
CA GLY A 65 -35.53 18.40 14.06
C GLY A 65 -34.10 18.11 14.50
N GLU A 66 -33.16 18.30 13.58
CA GLU A 66 -31.73 18.20 13.85
C GLU A 66 -31.22 19.44 14.62
N LEU A 67 -30.21 19.25 15.46
CA LEU A 67 -29.56 20.37 16.13
C LEU A 67 -28.69 21.13 15.13
N MET A 68 -29.03 22.40 14.92
CA MET A 68 -28.28 23.29 14.04
C MET A 68 -27.49 24.34 14.81
N ALA A 69 -26.33 24.70 14.27
CA ALA A 69 -25.59 25.88 14.63
C ALA A 69 -25.01 26.52 13.36
N ASN A 70 -25.09 27.84 13.24
CA ASN A 70 -24.53 28.59 12.12
C ASN A 70 -25.05 28.08 10.75
N LYS A 71 -26.35 27.75 10.69
CA LYS A 71 -27.05 27.18 9.52
C LYS A 71 -26.53 25.82 9.05
N GLN A 72 -25.79 25.11 9.90
CA GLN A 72 -25.31 23.75 9.64
C GLN A 72 -25.81 22.81 10.73
N VAL A 73 -26.05 21.56 10.38
CA VAL A 73 -26.31 20.49 11.35
C VAL A 73 -25.01 20.23 12.12
N LEU A 74 -25.11 20.01 13.44
CA LEU A 74 -23.97 19.60 14.24
C LEU A 74 -23.55 18.17 13.87
N GLY A 75 -22.28 17.98 13.52
CA GLY A 75 -21.74 16.68 13.12
C GLY A 75 -21.91 15.62 14.20
N MET A 76 -21.75 15.98 15.48
CA MET A 76 -21.90 15.05 16.61
C MET A 76 -23.32 14.51 16.81
N THR A 77 -24.34 15.13 16.20
CA THR A 77 -25.74 14.68 16.25
C THR A 77 -26.35 14.51 14.85
N GLN A 78 -25.51 14.44 13.81
CA GLN A 78 -25.98 14.37 12.43
C GLN A 78 -26.88 13.14 12.23
N GLY A 79 -28.03 13.32 11.59
CA GLY A 79 -29.03 12.27 11.37
C GLY A 79 -29.91 11.97 12.58
N LEU A 80 -29.69 12.60 13.74
CA LEU A 80 -30.54 12.47 14.91
C LEU A 80 -31.54 13.61 15.01
N HIS A 81 -32.78 13.27 15.31
CA HIS A 81 -33.86 14.24 15.51
C HIS A 81 -34.16 14.41 16.99
N PHE A 82 -34.53 15.63 17.37
CA PHE A 82 -34.85 15.98 18.75
C PHE A 82 -36.20 16.67 18.85
N THR A 83 -36.91 16.36 19.93
CA THR A 83 -38.09 17.13 20.36
C THR A 83 -37.91 17.60 21.80
N ALA A 84 -38.02 18.90 22.02
CA ALA A 84 -38.03 19.52 23.34
C ALA A 84 -38.87 20.82 23.31
N GLY A 85 -39.86 20.91 24.20
CA GLY A 85 -40.85 21.99 24.17
C GLY A 85 -40.39 23.37 24.67
N ALA A 86 -39.13 23.52 25.07
CA ALA A 86 -38.59 24.78 25.59
C ALA A 86 -37.07 24.88 25.41
N ALA A 87 -36.54 26.10 25.56
CA ALA A 87 -35.10 26.35 25.63
C ALA A 87 -34.44 25.64 26.83
N ASP A 88 -33.12 25.45 26.75
CA ASP A 88 -32.26 24.87 27.79
C ASP A 88 -32.65 23.43 28.18
N LYS A 89 -33.31 22.72 27.26
CA LYS A 89 -33.69 21.30 27.43
C LYS A 89 -32.68 20.33 26.85
N ILE A 90 -31.93 20.74 25.84
CA ILE A 90 -30.83 19.96 25.24
C ILE A 90 -29.53 20.72 25.51
N ARG A 91 -28.57 20.03 26.12
CA ARG A 91 -27.29 20.61 26.54
C ARG A 91 -26.14 19.72 26.10
N ILE A 92 -25.05 20.32 25.66
CA ILE A 92 -23.79 19.64 25.36
C ILE A 92 -22.78 20.06 26.43
N ASP A 93 -22.46 19.14 27.34
CA ASP A 93 -21.39 19.33 28.32
C ASP A 93 -20.06 18.92 27.67
N THR A 94 -19.21 19.90 27.37
CA THR A 94 -18.02 19.69 26.54
C THR A 94 -17.11 18.64 27.16
N GLY A 95 -16.80 17.58 26.41
CA GLY A 95 -15.94 16.49 26.89
C GLY A 95 -16.61 15.51 27.86
N LYS A 96 -17.94 15.54 28.00
CA LYS A 96 -18.67 14.76 29.02
C LYS A 96 -19.89 14.01 28.50
N GLU A 97 -20.92 14.71 28.04
CA GLU A 97 -22.21 14.11 27.64
C GLU A 97 -23.13 15.06 26.85
N LEU A 98 -24.12 14.47 26.17
CA LEU A 98 -25.34 15.15 25.74
C LEU A 98 -26.39 15.01 26.85
N GLN A 99 -26.81 16.12 27.45
CA GLN A 99 -27.75 16.14 28.56
C GLN A 99 -29.16 16.56 28.11
N PHE A 100 -30.14 15.73 28.46
CA PHE A 100 -31.57 16.05 28.42
C PHE A 100 -32.00 16.59 29.78
N ASN A 101 -32.32 17.88 29.84
CA ASN A 101 -32.60 18.62 31.07
C ASN A 101 -34.10 18.73 31.39
N GLY A 102 -34.68 17.63 31.85
CA GLY A 102 -36.08 17.58 32.31
C GLY A 102 -36.82 16.36 31.77
N THR A 103 -38.13 16.48 31.65
CA THR A 103 -39.03 15.47 31.08
C THR A 103 -39.48 15.86 29.68
N ASN A 104 -40.07 14.91 28.96
CA ASN A 104 -40.67 15.08 27.63
C ASN A 104 -39.68 15.57 26.56
N ILE A 105 -38.40 15.20 26.72
CA ILE A 105 -37.36 15.35 25.70
C ILE A 105 -37.23 14.02 24.98
N VAL A 106 -37.31 14.05 23.65
CA VAL A 106 -37.25 12.87 22.78
C VAL A 106 -36.01 12.97 21.90
N LEU A 107 -35.23 11.88 21.89
CA LEU A 107 -34.21 11.61 20.88
C LEU A 107 -34.78 10.56 19.92
N THR A 108 -34.83 10.90 18.64
CA THR A 108 -35.33 10.05 17.57
C THR A 108 -34.18 9.64 16.65
N VAL A 109 -34.08 8.34 16.40
CA VAL A 109 -33.21 7.77 15.38
C VAL A 109 -34.10 7.40 14.19
N PRO A 110 -34.13 8.21 13.12
CA PRO A 110 -35.01 7.99 12.00
C PRO A 110 -34.55 6.83 11.11
N GLY A 111 -35.50 6.19 10.43
CA GLY A 111 -35.21 5.30 9.30
C GLY A 111 -34.55 3.96 9.66
N LEU A 112 -34.73 3.45 10.89
CA LEU A 112 -34.18 2.15 11.26
C LEU A 112 -35.01 0.99 10.69
N LYS A 113 -34.38 -0.16 10.51
CA LYS A 113 -34.96 -1.41 10.00
C LYS A 113 -35.20 -2.41 11.11
N ALA A 114 -36.29 -3.17 11.02
CA ALA A 114 -36.59 -4.24 11.96
C ALA A 114 -35.39 -5.21 12.08
N GLY A 115 -35.01 -5.57 13.30
CA GLY A 115 -33.86 -6.44 13.55
C GLY A 115 -32.49 -5.76 13.57
N GLN A 116 -32.39 -4.44 13.41
CA GLN A 116 -31.17 -3.72 13.81
C GLN A 116 -31.06 -3.67 15.33
N GLN A 117 -29.86 -3.81 15.88
CA GLN A 117 -29.62 -3.63 17.31
C GLN A 117 -29.24 -2.17 17.60
N VAL A 118 -30.00 -1.53 18.48
CA VAL A 118 -29.69 -0.20 19.01
C VAL A 118 -29.09 -0.34 20.40
N THR A 119 -27.95 0.31 20.62
CA THR A 119 -27.26 0.39 21.91
C THR A 119 -27.11 1.86 22.32
N ILE A 120 -27.58 2.23 23.50
CA ILE A 120 -27.46 3.58 24.06
C ILE A 120 -26.82 3.53 25.44
N VAL A 121 -25.86 4.41 25.70
CA VAL A 121 -25.23 4.54 27.02
C VAL A 121 -25.74 5.81 27.68
N PHE A 122 -26.37 5.69 28.85
CA PHE A 122 -27.03 6.81 29.53
C PHE A 122 -26.98 6.70 31.06
N ALA A 123 -27.30 7.77 31.78
CA ALA A 123 -27.42 7.79 33.24
C ALA A 123 -28.44 8.84 33.71
N SER A 124 -29.01 8.65 34.91
CA SER A 124 -29.79 9.71 35.57
C SER A 124 -28.91 10.94 35.82
N SER A 125 -29.42 12.14 35.51
CA SER A 125 -28.72 13.38 35.85
C SER A 125 -28.80 13.73 37.36
N SER A 126 -29.54 12.94 38.15
CA SER A 126 -29.68 13.09 39.60
C SER A 126 -28.94 11.98 40.34
N LYS A 127 -28.09 12.35 41.31
CA LYS A 127 -27.44 11.40 42.22
C LYS A 127 -28.42 10.73 43.20
N LYS A 128 -29.64 11.27 43.34
CA LYS A 128 -30.67 10.78 44.27
C LYS A 128 -31.79 10.03 43.57
N ASP A 129 -32.28 10.57 42.45
CA ASP A 129 -33.48 10.05 41.79
C ASP A 129 -33.11 8.99 40.74
N ALA A 130 -33.72 7.82 40.85
CA ALA A 130 -33.57 6.76 39.87
C ALA A 130 -34.45 7.02 38.64
N ARG A 131 -33.84 7.10 37.46
CA ARG A 131 -34.52 7.44 36.19
C ARG A 131 -34.13 6.47 35.08
N THR A 132 -34.96 6.38 34.04
CA THR A 132 -34.68 5.63 32.81
C THR A 132 -35.32 6.33 31.59
N LEU A 133 -35.11 5.76 30.40
CA LEU A 133 -35.70 6.22 29.14
C LEU A 133 -36.93 5.37 28.80
N ALA A 134 -38.02 6.03 28.40
CA ALA A 134 -39.15 5.38 27.74
C ALA A 134 -38.80 5.14 26.27
N LEU A 135 -39.11 3.95 25.76
CA LEU A 135 -38.68 3.47 24.45
C LEU A 135 -39.87 3.30 23.51
N SER A 136 -39.66 3.57 22.22
CA SER A 136 -40.60 3.16 21.16
C SER A 136 -39.87 2.32 20.12
N ASN A 137 -40.62 1.41 19.49
CA ASN A 137 -40.14 0.59 18.37
C ASN A 137 -38.91 -0.26 18.68
N LEU A 138 -38.76 -0.71 19.93
CA LEU A 138 -37.73 -1.67 20.35
C LEU A 138 -38.35 -2.90 21.01
N SER A 139 -37.86 -4.08 20.66
CA SER A 139 -38.07 -5.38 21.32
C SER A 139 -36.77 -5.86 21.98
N ASP A 140 -36.83 -6.97 22.73
CA ASP A 140 -35.67 -7.62 23.39
C ASP A 140 -34.79 -6.66 24.20
N THR A 141 -35.43 -5.69 24.83
CA THR A 141 -34.72 -4.60 25.50
C THR A 141 -34.05 -5.06 26.79
N LYS A 142 -32.79 -4.68 27.00
CA LYS A 142 -32.01 -4.90 28.23
C LYS A 142 -31.39 -3.58 28.70
N GLY A 143 -31.13 -3.45 30.00
CA GLY A 143 -30.36 -2.31 30.53
C GLY A 143 -31.12 -0.97 30.63
N PHE A 144 -32.45 -1.01 30.71
CA PHE A 144 -33.30 0.18 30.89
C PHE A 144 -33.99 0.24 32.26
N ALA A 145 -33.40 -0.36 33.30
CA ALA A 145 -33.93 -0.26 34.65
C ALA A 145 -33.75 1.16 35.22
N LYS A 146 -34.62 1.60 36.14
CA LYS A 146 -34.41 2.90 36.81
C LYS A 146 -33.16 2.83 37.70
N ALA A 147 -32.21 3.75 37.51
CA ALA A 147 -31.02 3.87 38.38
C ALA A 147 -30.62 5.33 38.61
N ASN A 148 -29.91 5.61 39.72
CA ASN A 148 -29.42 6.93 40.09
C ASN A 148 -28.04 7.25 39.48
N GLY A 149 -27.68 8.54 39.49
CA GLY A 149 -26.61 9.16 38.70
C GLY A 149 -25.16 8.88 39.10
N THR A 150 -24.84 7.64 39.51
CA THR A 150 -23.44 7.17 39.71
C THR A 150 -23.04 6.05 38.76
N ASN A 151 -23.99 5.32 38.16
CA ASN A 151 -23.67 4.20 37.28
C ASN A 151 -24.22 4.45 35.88
N ARG A 152 -23.35 4.44 34.87
CA ARG A 152 -23.77 4.42 33.46
C ARG A 152 -24.51 3.11 33.21
N GLN A 153 -25.64 3.21 32.52
CA GLN A 153 -26.41 2.09 32.02
C GLN A 153 -26.16 1.95 30.52
N THR A 154 -26.02 0.71 30.08
CA THR A 154 -26.01 0.37 28.66
C THR A 154 -27.34 -0.28 28.32
N GLY A 155 -28.20 0.48 27.67
CA GLY A 155 -29.46 -0.01 27.13
C GLY A 155 -29.24 -0.63 25.76
N THR A 156 -29.77 -1.82 25.51
CA THR A 156 -29.78 -2.47 24.19
C THR A 156 -31.19 -2.88 23.82
N GLY A 157 -31.57 -2.82 22.55
CA GLY A 157 -32.84 -3.35 22.06
C GLY A 157 -32.77 -3.61 20.56
N MET A 158 -33.64 -4.48 20.07
CA MET A 158 -33.80 -4.76 18.65
C MET A 158 -34.91 -3.89 18.08
N VAL A 159 -34.73 -3.29 16.91
CA VAL A 159 -35.80 -2.53 16.25
C VAL A 159 -36.96 -3.46 15.96
N ALA A 160 -38.16 -3.14 16.46
CA ALA A 160 -39.31 -4.04 16.41
C ALA A 160 -39.99 -4.04 15.03
N ALA A 161 -40.02 -2.90 14.34
CA ALA A 161 -40.55 -2.72 13.00
C ALA A 161 -39.76 -1.61 12.27
N ASP A 162 -39.78 -1.62 10.93
CA ASP A 162 -39.20 -0.53 10.13
C ASP A 162 -39.79 0.83 10.56
N GLY A 163 -38.91 1.78 10.81
CA GLY A 163 -39.27 3.12 11.26
C GLY A 163 -38.37 3.64 12.37
N SER A 164 -38.75 4.78 12.93
CA SER A 164 -37.91 5.46 13.91
C SER A 164 -37.92 4.77 15.27
N VAL A 165 -36.78 4.74 15.94
CA VAL A 165 -36.67 4.42 17.37
C VAL A 165 -36.61 5.72 18.16
N THR A 166 -37.34 5.79 19.28
CA THR A 166 -37.28 6.97 20.16
C THR A 166 -36.88 6.62 21.58
N PHE A 167 -36.12 7.54 22.18
CA PHE A 167 -35.72 7.54 23.59
C PHE A 167 -36.29 8.79 24.25
N THR A 168 -37.24 8.61 25.16
CA THR A 168 -37.98 9.71 25.79
C THR A 168 -37.68 9.80 27.29
N THR A 169 -37.39 11.01 27.77
CA THR A 169 -37.22 11.28 29.21
C THR A 169 -38.57 11.36 29.93
N ALA A 170 -38.92 10.34 30.72
CA ALA A 170 -40.20 10.28 31.43
C ALA A 170 -40.14 10.86 32.86
N ASP A 171 -39.06 10.60 33.60
CA ASP A 171 -38.98 10.83 35.05
C ASP A 171 -38.00 11.95 35.47
N GLY A 172 -37.52 12.73 34.50
CA GLY A 172 -36.59 13.84 34.69
C GLY A 172 -35.33 13.68 33.84
N GLY A 173 -34.34 14.54 34.10
CA GLY A 173 -33.18 14.64 33.22
C GLY A 173 -32.30 13.38 33.17
N ILE A 174 -31.77 13.12 31.97
CA ILE A 174 -30.90 12.00 31.60
C ILE A 174 -29.65 12.56 30.90
N ASN A 175 -28.50 11.99 31.20
CA ASN A 175 -27.25 12.21 30.46
C ASN A 175 -27.06 11.05 29.48
N VAL A 176 -26.76 11.35 28.21
CA VAL A 176 -26.50 10.38 27.14
C VAL A 176 -25.04 10.51 26.72
N TYR A 177 -24.33 9.39 26.67
CA TYR A 177 -22.90 9.34 26.43
C TYR A 177 -22.58 8.84 25.02
N SER A 178 -23.35 7.87 24.54
CA SER A 178 -23.22 7.36 23.17
C SER A 178 -24.50 6.68 22.71
N LEU A 179 -24.64 6.58 21.40
CA LEU A 179 -25.67 5.80 20.71
C LEU A 179 -25.00 5.04 19.56
N LYS A 180 -25.40 3.79 19.34
CA LYS A 180 -24.90 2.95 18.26
C LYS A 180 -26.05 2.14 17.68
N VAL A 181 -26.16 2.12 16.36
CA VAL A 181 -27.01 1.20 15.61
C VAL A 181 -26.08 0.24 14.89
N THR A 182 -26.24 -1.05 15.17
CA THR A 182 -25.55 -2.12 14.45
C THR A 182 -26.60 -2.95 13.75
N ASP A 183 -26.39 -3.25 12.47
CA ASP A 183 -27.04 -4.42 11.89
C ASP A 183 -26.65 -5.65 12.71
N SER A 184 -27.53 -6.64 12.78
CA SER A 184 -27.29 -7.89 13.51
C SER A 184 -26.12 -8.67 12.87
N SER A 185 -24.89 -8.22 13.11
CA SER A 185 -23.66 -8.88 12.69
C SER A 185 -22.49 -8.27 13.46
N GLY A 186 -22.42 -8.58 14.75
CA GLY A 186 -21.30 -8.25 15.64
C GLY A 186 -20.89 -9.49 16.43
N GLY A 187 -20.31 -10.45 15.74
CA GLY A 187 -19.81 -11.68 16.34
C GLY A 187 -19.85 -12.83 15.35
N GLY A 188 -18.71 -13.49 15.14
CA GLY A 188 -18.65 -14.75 14.40
C GLY A 188 -19.65 -15.74 14.99
N GLY A 189 -20.71 -15.97 14.23
CA GLY A 189 -21.75 -16.94 14.53
C GLY A 189 -22.21 -17.50 13.20
N THR A 190 -22.02 -18.79 13.01
CA THR A 190 -22.58 -19.57 11.92
C THR A 190 -24.11 -19.37 11.87
N GLY A 191 -24.59 -18.50 10.99
CA GLY A 191 -26.00 -18.21 10.82
C GLY A 191 -26.23 -17.25 9.65
N ALA A 192 -26.47 -17.82 8.46
CA ALA A 192 -26.83 -17.08 7.27
C ALA A 192 -28.14 -16.28 7.47
N ALA A 193 -28.07 -14.95 7.41
CA ALA A 193 -29.12 -14.20 6.73
C ALA A 193 -28.77 -14.31 5.24
N GLY A 194 -29.40 -15.27 4.55
CA GLY A 194 -28.96 -15.77 3.25
C GLY A 194 -29.05 -14.72 2.15
N GLY A 195 -28.01 -13.89 2.02
CA GLY A 195 -27.77 -13.12 0.81
C GLY A 195 -27.70 -14.09 -0.37
N THR A 196 -28.41 -13.79 -1.45
CA THR A 196 -28.49 -14.67 -2.62
C THR A 196 -27.89 -13.99 -3.83
N LEU A 197 -27.35 -14.82 -4.72
CA LEU A 197 -26.91 -14.45 -6.06
C LEU A 197 -27.78 -15.21 -7.06
N SER A 198 -28.50 -14.50 -7.92
CA SER A 198 -29.45 -15.12 -8.87
C SER A 198 -28.78 -16.07 -9.87
N SER A 199 -27.60 -15.69 -10.34
CA SER A 199 -26.72 -16.42 -11.25
C SER A 199 -25.30 -15.89 -11.08
N ASP A 200 -24.29 -16.68 -11.46
CA ASP A 200 -22.89 -16.28 -11.35
C ASP A 200 -22.20 -16.40 -12.72
N HIS A 201 -21.97 -15.25 -13.34
CA HIS A 201 -21.19 -15.07 -14.56
C HIS A 201 -19.87 -14.33 -14.27
N SER A 202 -19.43 -14.34 -13.02
CA SER A 202 -18.11 -13.79 -12.70
C SER A 202 -17.00 -14.57 -13.39
N VAL A 203 -15.91 -13.86 -13.66
CA VAL A 203 -14.68 -14.38 -14.27
C VAL A 203 -13.55 -14.41 -13.25
N GLY A 204 -12.44 -15.04 -13.61
CA GLY A 204 -11.22 -14.96 -12.82
C GLY A 204 -10.65 -13.54 -12.78
N PHE A 205 -9.92 -13.24 -11.71
CA PHE A 205 -9.13 -12.03 -11.60
C PHE A 205 -8.19 -11.85 -12.80
N SER A 206 -8.06 -10.63 -13.29
CA SER A 206 -7.18 -10.29 -14.41
C SER A 206 -6.62 -8.88 -14.26
N THR A 207 -5.30 -8.76 -14.38
CA THR A 207 -4.62 -7.47 -14.50
C THR A 207 -4.57 -6.96 -15.94
N THR A 208 -4.90 -7.78 -16.94
CA THR A 208 -4.79 -7.42 -18.36
C THR A 208 -6.11 -6.96 -18.96
N ARG A 209 -7.21 -7.02 -18.21
CA ARG A 209 -8.53 -6.50 -18.60
C ARG A 209 -9.03 -5.50 -17.57
N ASN A 210 -9.84 -4.54 -18.03
CA ASN A 210 -10.58 -3.67 -17.13
C ASN A 210 -11.68 -4.49 -16.44
N GLN A 211 -11.67 -4.56 -15.11
CA GLN A 211 -12.63 -5.38 -14.36
C GLN A 211 -13.45 -4.54 -13.36
N ALA A 212 -14.74 -4.86 -13.27
CA ALA A 212 -15.57 -4.50 -12.13
C ALA A 212 -15.43 -5.60 -11.07
N MET A 213 -15.42 -5.19 -9.80
CA MET A 213 -15.29 -6.06 -8.64
C MET A 213 -16.51 -5.88 -7.76
N VAL A 214 -17.16 -6.98 -7.39
CA VAL A 214 -18.19 -7.00 -6.35
C VAL A 214 -17.66 -7.79 -5.16
N THR A 215 -17.41 -7.10 -4.05
CA THR A 215 -17.10 -7.73 -2.77
C THR A 215 -18.40 -8.05 -2.07
N THR A 216 -18.55 -9.28 -1.61
CA THR A 216 -19.77 -9.75 -0.94
C THR A 216 -19.67 -9.59 0.59
N THR A 217 -20.80 -9.71 1.29
CA THR A 217 -20.89 -9.60 2.76
C THR A 217 -20.19 -10.74 3.50
N ASN A 218 -20.01 -11.91 2.86
CA ASN A 218 -19.14 -12.98 3.36
C ASN A 218 -17.65 -12.75 3.00
N GLY A 219 -17.35 -11.65 2.32
CA GLY A 219 -16.01 -11.24 1.93
C GLY A 219 -15.40 -12.07 0.79
N GLU A 220 -16.22 -12.69 -0.06
CA GLU A 220 -15.78 -13.13 -1.38
C GLU A 220 -15.65 -11.93 -2.31
N THR A 221 -14.88 -12.08 -3.38
CA THR A 221 -14.76 -11.06 -4.43
C THR A 221 -15.06 -11.71 -5.78
N LYS A 222 -15.98 -11.10 -6.52
CA LYS A 222 -16.43 -11.54 -7.85
C LYS A 222 -15.96 -10.51 -8.88
N TYR A 223 -15.40 -10.98 -9.99
CA TYR A 223 -14.86 -10.11 -11.05
C TYR A 223 -15.70 -10.19 -12.31
N TYR A 224 -15.82 -9.08 -13.03
CA TYR A 224 -16.53 -8.99 -14.30
C TYR A 224 -15.75 -8.14 -15.28
N ASN A 225 -15.54 -8.63 -16.51
CA ASN A 225 -14.86 -7.83 -17.53
C ASN A 225 -15.78 -6.70 -17.99
N THR A 226 -15.32 -5.46 -17.85
CA THR A 226 -16.16 -4.27 -18.10
C THR A 226 -16.62 -4.12 -19.55
N ASP A 227 -15.91 -4.73 -20.51
CA ASP A 227 -16.29 -4.75 -21.92
C ASP A 227 -17.44 -5.73 -22.24
N GLU A 228 -17.79 -6.62 -21.30
CA GLU A 228 -18.93 -7.52 -21.38
C GLU A 228 -20.18 -6.95 -20.67
N LEU A 229 -20.02 -5.84 -19.93
CA LEU A 229 -21.07 -5.22 -19.12
C LEU A 229 -21.86 -4.17 -19.91
N SER A 230 -23.17 -4.14 -19.66
CA SER A 230 -24.09 -3.09 -20.12
C SER A 230 -24.33 -2.03 -19.04
N ASP A 231 -24.51 -2.43 -17.78
CA ASP A 231 -24.59 -1.55 -16.62
C ASP A 231 -24.37 -2.33 -15.31
N ILE A 232 -24.13 -1.58 -14.23
CA ILE A 232 -24.26 -2.07 -12.86
C ILE A 232 -25.28 -1.16 -12.16
N SER A 233 -26.37 -1.73 -11.66
CA SER A 233 -27.47 -0.99 -11.05
C SER A 233 -27.62 -1.33 -9.58
N ILE A 234 -27.86 -0.31 -8.74
CA ILE A 234 -28.14 -0.45 -7.32
C ILE A 234 -29.61 -0.09 -7.09
N ASP A 235 -30.35 -0.97 -6.44
CA ASP A 235 -31.74 -0.74 -6.03
C ASP A 235 -31.81 -0.83 -4.51
N ASP A 236 -31.73 0.32 -3.85
CA ASP A 236 -31.76 0.44 -2.39
C ASP A 236 -33.08 -0.06 -1.79
N ALA A 237 -34.20 0.06 -2.53
CA ALA A 237 -35.50 -0.38 -2.04
C ALA A 237 -35.64 -1.90 -2.03
N LYS A 238 -34.95 -2.58 -2.96
CA LYS A 238 -34.87 -4.04 -2.99
C LYS A 238 -33.62 -4.60 -2.30
N GLU A 239 -32.71 -3.72 -1.88
CA GLU A 239 -31.40 -4.07 -1.33
C GLU A 239 -30.63 -5.01 -2.28
N THR A 240 -30.67 -4.69 -3.57
CA THR A 240 -30.01 -5.47 -4.62
C THR A 240 -28.95 -4.68 -5.39
N VAL A 241 -27.85 -5.34 -5.73
CA VAL A 241 -26.92 -4.91 -6.78
C VAL A 241 -27.05 -5.87 -7.96
N ALA A 242 -27.36 -5.35 -9.15
CA ALA A 242 -27.39 -6.15 -10.37
C ALA A 242 -26.21 -5.80 -11.26
N VAL A 243 -25.42 -6.81 -11.63
CA VAL A 243 -24.37 -6.72 -12.66
C VAL A 243 -24.95 -7.24 -13.96
N ASN A 244 -25.22 -6.34 -14.89
CA ASN A 244 -25.94 -6.65 -16.13
C ASN A 244 -24.96 -6.74 -17.29
N GLY A 245 -24.73 -7.94 -17.79
CA GLY A 245 -24.04 -8.17 -19.05
C GLY A 245 -24.95 -7.98 -20.26
N LEU A 246 -24.37 -8.06 -21.47
CA LEU A 246 -25.16 -8.02 -22.70
C LEU A 246 -26.15 -9.19 -22.84
N SER A 247 -25.88 -10.31 -22.17
CA SER A 247 -26.67 -11.55 -22.23
C SER A 247 -26.99 -12.17 -20.86
N PHE A 248 -26.65 -11.51 -19.76
CA PHE A 248 -26.86 -12.03 -18.40
C PHE A 248 -27.19 -10.92 -17.40
N SER A 249 -27.72 -11.29 -16.24
CA SER A 249 -27.96 -10.39 -15.11
C SER A 249 -27.74 -11.14 -13.80
N ASP A 250 -26.70 -10.74 -13.07
CA ASP A 250 -26.34 -11.31 -11.78
C ASP A 250 -26.81 -10.37 -10.66
N VAL A 251 -27.82 -10.79 -9.92
CA VAL A 251 -28.48 -9.98 -8.89
C VAL A 251 -28.05 -10.46 -7.51
N TYR A 252 -27.26 -9.64 -6.83
CA TYR A 252 -26.81 -9.78 -5.46
C TYR A 252 -27.86 -9.18 -4.53
N THR A 253 -28.66 -10.00 -3.87
CA THR A 253 -29.70 -9.55 -2.91
C THR A 253 -29.16 -9.69 -1.49
N HIS A 254 -29.00 -8.57 -0.76
CA HIS A 254 -28.35 -8.51 0.56
C HIS A 254 -26.94 -9.13 0.61
N LEU A 255 -26.30 -9.30 -0.54
CA LEU A 255 -25.03 -10.02 -0.67
C LEU A 255 -23.87 -9.11 -1.05
N ALA A 256 -24.09 -8.02 -1.79
CA ALA A 256 -23.01 -7.10 -2.18
C ALA A 256 -22.67 -6.15 -1.01
N ALA A 257 -21.40 -6.12 -0.62
CA ALA A 257 -20.84 -5.23 0.40
C ALA A 257 -20.05 -4.06 -0.20
N GLY A 258 -19.57 -4.18 -1.43
CA GLY A 258 -18.85 -3.10 -2.12
C GLY A 258 -18.69 -3.35 -3.61
N ILE A 259 -18.56 -2.27 -4.38
CA ILE A 259 -18.28 -2.30 -5.82
C ILE A 259 -17.04 -1.45 -6.07
N ALA A 260 -16.10 -1.99 -6.84
CA ALA A 260 -14.91 -1.29 -7.26
C ALA A 260 -14.58 -1.56 -8.73
N PHE A 261 -13.69 -0.76 -9.31
CA PHE A 261 -13.24 -0.92 -10.69
C PHE A 261 -11.73 -0.86 -10.74
N SER A 262 -11.15 -1.78 -11.50
CA SER A 262 -9.73 -1.80 -11.85
C SER A 262 -9.57 -1.62 -13.35
N LYS A 263 -8.50 -0.92 -13.74
CA LYS A 263 -8.10 -0.85 -15.15
C LYS A 263 -7.17 -2.01 -15.47
N ALA A 264 -7.08 -2.36 -16.74
CA ALA A 264 -5.97 -3.14 -17.24
C ALA A 264 -4.64 -2.41 -16.96
N ALA A 265 -3.62 -3.20 -16.67
CA ALA A 265 -2.24 -2.78 -16.49
C ALA A 265 -1.76 -2.01 -17.74
N GLU A 266 -1.24 -0.80 -17.53
CA GLU A 266 -0.68 0.03 -18.59
C GLU A 266 0.51 -0.69 -19.25
N GLN A 267 0.65 -0.58 -20.59
CA GLN A 267 1.67 -1.31 -21.36
C GLN A 267 2.80 -0.40 -21.90
N GLY A 268 2.78 0.88 -21.54
CA GLY A 268 3.63 1.92 -22.11
C GLY A 268 3.29 2.21 -23.58
N GLU A 269 3.74 3.37 -24.07
CA GLU A 269 3.43 3.83 -25.43
C GLU A 269 4.70 3.90 -26.27
N ASN A 270 4.60 3.44 -27.52
CA ASN A 270 5.69 3.61 -28.48
C ASN A 270 5.77 5.07 -28.93
N GLY A 271 7.00 5.54 -29.16
CA GLY A 271 7.21 6.80 -29.87
C GLY A 271 6.86 6.71 -31.36
N GLU A 272 6.74 7.87 -32.00
CA GLU A 272 6.50 8.00 -33.43
C GLU A 272 7.81 7.78 -34.21
N ILE A 273 7.86 6.74 -35.03
CA ILE A 273 9.08 6.31 -35.73
C ILE A 273 9.13 6.89 -37.15
N THR A 274 10.30 7.41 -37.52
CA THR A 274 10.69 7.78 -38.89
C THR A 274 11.92 6.98 -39.31
N ASP A 275 11.70 6.00 -40.19
CA ASP A 275 12.77 5.17 -40.74
C ASP A 275 13.47 5.88 -41.91
N ASN A 276 14.78 6.13 -41.77
CA ASN A 276 15.64 6.71 -42.81
C ASN A 276 16.84 5.78 -43.13
N GLY A 277 16.57 4.48 -43.17
CA GLY A 277 17.54 3.41 -43.44
C GLY A 277 18.02 2.63 -42.21
N VAL A 278 17.77 3.12 -40.99
CA VAL A 278 17.77 2.30 -39.76
C VAL A 278 16.32 2.02 -39.39
N THR A 279 15.94 0.75 -39.30
CA THR A 279 14.58 0.33 -38.92
C THR A 279 14.47 0.18 -37.41
N ILE A 280 13.81 1.14 -36.75
CA ILE A 280 13.49 1.06 -35.32
C ILE A 280 12.27 0.16 -35.16
N THR A 281 12.34 -0.82 -34.25
CA THR A 281 11.30 -1.84 -34.05
C THR A 281 10.49 -1.63 -32.78
N GLU A 282 11.06 -0.95 -31.79
CA GLU A 282 10.42 -0.68 -30.51
C GLU A 282 11.09 0.55 -29.88
N SER A 283 10.32 1.39 -29.20
CA SER A 283 10.88 2.55 -28.52
C SER A 283 9.88 3.15 -27.54
N LYS A 284 10.23 3.25 -26.26
CA LYS A 284 9.33 3.78 -25.23
C LYS A 284 10.07 4.68 -24.25
N GLY A 285 9.34 5.63 -23.67
CA GLY A 285 9.78 6.37 -22.49
C GLY A 285 9.34 5.64 -21.22
N TRP A 286 10.21 5.60 -20.23
CA TRP A 286 10.01 4.92 -18.95
C TRP A 286 10.29 5.87 -17.77
N LEU A 287 10.58 5.33 -16.58
CA LEU A 287 11.01 6.08 -15.41
C LEU A 287 12.46 6.52 -15.58
N GLU A 288 12.65 7.83 -15.72
CA GLU A 288 13.94 8.53 -15.86
C GLU A 288 14.84 7.97 -16.97
N THR A 289 14.23 7.25 -17.90
CA THR A 289 14.88 6.45 -18.94
C THR A 289 14.07 6.49 -20.22
N ALA A 290 14.73 6.48 -21.37
CA ALA A 290 14.10 6.17 -22.65
C ALA A 290 14.93 5.11 -23.37
N TYR A 291 14.29 4.23 -24.15
CA TYR A 291 14.99 3.20 -24.91
C TYR A 291 14.47 3.08 -26.35
N ALA A 292 15.30 2.47 -27.20
CA ALA A 292 14.92 2.03 -28.53
C ALA A 292 15.60 0.71 -28.90
N LYS A 293 14.92 -0.14 -29.68
CA LYS A 293 15.45 -1.33 -30.34
C LYS A 293 15.40 -1.13 -31.86
N TRP A 294 16.40 -1.61 -32.58
CA TRP A 294 16.45 -1.53 -34.05
C TRP A 294 17.13 -2.75 -34.68
N LYS A 295 16.85 -2.96 -35.97
CA LYS A 295 17.49 -4.02 -36.76
C LYS A 295 18.92 -3.63 -37.16
N PRO A 296 19.86 -4.59 -37.24
CA PRO A 296 21.17 -4.34 -37.81
C PRO A 296 21.07 -3.88 -39.27
N VAL A 297 21.83 -2.85 -39.62
CA VAL A 297 22.07 -2.35 -40.98
C VAL A 297 23.28 -3.07 -41.57
N ASP A 298 23.15 -3.56 -42.80
CA ASP A 298 24.23 -4.24 -43.50
C ASP A 298 25.48 -3.35 -43.64
N GLY A 299 26.65 -3.92 -43.33
CA GLY A 299 27.93 -3.23 -43.36
C GLY A 299 28.16 -2.17 -42.26
N ALA A 300 27.23 -1.95 -41.33
CA ALA A 300 27.45 -1.10 -40.16
C ALA A 300 28.37 -1.78 -39.15
N GLN A 301 29.35 -1.05 -38.60
CA GLN A 301 30.31 -1.54 -37.60
C GLN A 301 29.90 -1.15 -36.18
N THR A 302 29.25 0.01 -36.02
CA THR A 302 28.74 0.52 -34.74
C THR A 302 27.59 1.48 -35.00
N TYR A 303 27.01 2.04 -33.94
CA TYR A 303 25.94 3.03 -34.02
C TYR A 303 26.23 4.19 -33.07
N HIS A 304 25.93 5.39 -33.53
CA HIS A 304 25.83 6.56 -32.66
C HIS A 304 24.36 6.82 -32.38
N VAL A 305 24.03 6.99 -31.11
CA VAL A 305 22.69 7.38 -30.68
C VAL A 305 22.74 8.78 -30.08
N TYR A 306 21.75 9.58 -30.43
CA TYR A 306 21.58 10.94 -29.93
C TYR A 306 20.22 11.10 -29.27
N VAL A 307 20.18 11.84 -28.17
CA VAL A 307 18.96 12.22 -27.46
C VAL A 307 18.70 13.72 -27.59
N LYS A 308 17.44 14.10 -27.75
CA LYS A 308 16.96 15.49 -27.77
C LYS A 308 15.65 15.60 -26.98
N GLY A 309 15.35 16.77 -26.45
CA GLY A 309 14.13 17.01 -25.66
C GLY A 309 14.40 16.95 -24.17
N GLY A 310 13.39 17.30 -23.37
CA GLY A 310 13.52 17.51 -21.93
C GLY A 310 14.71 18.39 -21.57
N GLN A 311 15.74 17.80 -20.95
CA GLN A 311 16.97 18.50 -20.54
C GLN A 311 17.95 18.83 -21.67
N TYR A 312 17.74 18.32 -22.89
CA TYR A 312 18.64 18.52 -24.03
C TYR A 312 18.01 19.42 -25.10
N ALA A 313 18.57 20.62 -25.29
CA ALA A 313 18.11 21.57 -26.30
C ALA A 313 18.33 21.09 -27.75
N GLY A 314 19.34 20.26 -27.97
CA GLY A 314 19.68 19.67 -29.27
C GLY A 314 20.12 18.22 -29.14
N TYR A 315 20.31 17.57 -30.29
CA TYR A 315 20.80 16.19 -30.33
C TYR A 315 22.16 16.07 -29.65
N THR A 316 22.17 15.37 -28.53
CA THR A 316 23.34 15.13 -27.70
C THR A 316 23.69 13.65 -27.79
N ARG A 317 24.93 13.35 -28.14
CA ARG A 317 25.38 11.97 -28.28
C ARG A 317 25.40 11.29 -26.90
N VAL A 318 24.90 10.06 -26.84
CA VAL A 318 24.92 9.24 -25.62
C VAL A 318 26.21 8.41 -25.54
N ASP A 319 26.53 7.95 -24.33
CA ASP A 319 27.67 7.07 -24.08
C ASP A 319 27.56 5.79 -24.91
N ALA A 320 28.68 5.37 -25.50
CA ALA A 320 28.71 4.23 -26.42
C ALA A 320 28.37 2.91 -25.69
N GLU A 321 28.67 2.82 -24.41
CA GLU A 321 28.41 1.68 -23.53
C GLU A 321 26.91 1.39 -23.37
N LEU A 322 26.04 2.39 -23.59
CA LEU A 322 24.58 2.21 -23.54
C LEU A 322 24.03 1.57 -24.82
N VAL A 323 24.79 1.58 -25.91
CA VAL A 323 24.42 0.95 -27.19
C VAL A 323 24.91 -0.49 -27.20
N ARG A 324 23.97 -1.43 -27.15
CA ARG A 324 24.21 -2.86 -26.95
C ARG A 324 23.68 -3.67 -28.13
N ALA A 325 24.40 -4.74 -28.48
CA ALA A 325 24.02 -5.63 -29.56
C ALA A 325 23.55 -6.97 -28.99
N TYR A 326 22.43 -7.46 -29.51
CA TYR A 326 21.77 -8.70 -29.13
C TYR A 326 21.61 -9.59 -30.38
N THR A 327 21.16 -10.83 -30.18
CA THR A 327 20.87 -11.72 -31.31
C THR A 327 19.70 -11.16 -32.15
N GLY A 328 20.02 -10.61 -33.32
CA GLY A 328 19.04 -10.11 -34.30
C GLY A 328 18.61 -8.65 -34.14
N TYR A 329 19.06 -7.94 -33.10
CA TYR A 329 18.71 -6.54 -32.88
C TYR A 329 19.79 -5.79 -32.09
N LEU A 330 19.72 -4.47 -32.10
CA LEU A 330 20.49 -3.60 -31.21
C LEU A 330 19.54 -2.80 -30.33
N ARG A 331 20.04 -2.33 -29.19
CA ARG A 331 19.26 -1.59 -28.19
C ARG A 331 20.09 -0.47 -27.58
N VAL A 332 19.40 0.60 -27.18
CA VAL A 332 19.94 1.66 -26.35
C VAL A 332 18.97 1.94 -25.20
N ASP A 333 19.48 2.15 -24.00
CA ASP A 333 18.72 2.61 -22.84
C ASP A 333 19.44 3.80 -22.23
N ILE A 334 18.74 4.92 -22.07
CA ILE A 334 19.34 6.20 -21.70
C ILE A 334 18.75 6.63 -20.36
N PRO A 335 19.36 6.22 -19.22
CA PRO A 335 18.91 6.65 -17.90
C PRO A 335 19.42 8.06 -17.57
N GLY A 336 18.88 8.65 -16.52
CA GLY A 336 19.28 9.97 -16.04
C GLY A 336 18.57 11.12 -16.75
N LEU A 337 17.39 10.84 -17.29
CA LEU A 337 16.53 11.81 -17.98
C LEU A 337 15.51 12.38 -17.01
N LYS A 338 15.33 13.71 -17.02
CA LYS A 338 14.19 14.36 -16.36
C LYS A 338 12.88 13.89 -16.98
N ALA A 339 11.80 13.92 -16.20
CA ALA A 339 10.46 13.80 -16.76
C ALA A 339 10.24 14.82 -17.90
N GLY A 340 9.68 14.36 -19.01
CA GLY A 340 9.49 15.18 -20.21
C GLY A 340 9.35 14.33 -21.47
N THR A 341 9.24 15.02 -22.61
CA THR A 341 9.14 14.38 -23.92
C THR A 341 10.49 14.40 -24.64
N TYR A 342 10.88 13.27 -25.20
CA TYR A 342 12.17 13.05 -25.83
C TYR A 342 12.06 12.51 -27.26
N ALA A 343 13.14 12.71 -28.01
CA ALA A 343 13.38 12.10 -29.30
C ALA A 343 14.76 11.43 -29.31
N LEU A 344 14.86 10.27 -29.98
CA LEU A 344 16.12 9.56 -30.18
C LEU A 344 16.42 9.47 -31.67
N LYS A 345 17.69 9.69 -32.03
CA LYS A 345 18.20 9.47 -33.39
C LYS A 345 19.29 8.40 -33.35
N VAL A 346 19.08 7.32 -34.08
CA VAL A 346 20.03 6.21 -34.24
C VAL A 346 20.70 6.35 -35.59
N VAL A 347 22.03 6.29 -35.63
CA VAL A 347 22.82 6.48 -36.85
C VAL A 347 23.80 5.33 -37.02
N ALA A 348 23.72 4.62 -38.14
CA ALA A 348 24.64 3.57 -38.50
C ALA A 348 26.01 4.17 -38.86
N VAL A 349 27.09 3.53 -38.39
CA VAL A 349 28.46 4.00 -38.59
C VAL A 349 29.27 2.93 -39.30
N LYS A 350 29.96 3.32 -40.36
CA LYS A 350 30.88 2.47 -41.12
C LYS A 350 32.19 3.22 -41.34
N ASP A 351 33.30 2.59 -41.01
CA ASP A 351 34.65 3.17 -41.16
C ASP A 351 34.78 4.55 -40.48
N GLY A 352 34.10 4.72 -39.34
CA GLY A 352 34.05 5.97 -38.57
C GLY A 352 33.11 7.05 -39.14
N VAL A 353 32.41 6.78 -40.24
CA VAL A 353 31.51 7.74 -40.90
C VAL A 353 30.05 7.39 -40.61
N GLU A 354 29.28 8.38 -40.16
CA GLU A 354 27.83 8.30 -39.97
C GLU A 354 27.10 8.25 -41.32
N GLY A 355 26.13 7.33 -41.46
CA GLY A 355 25.36 7.12 -42.69
C GLY A 355 23.86 7.08 -42.45
N LEU A 356 23.24 5.93 -42.76
CA LEU A 356 21.79 5.72 -42.59
C LEU A 356 21.35 5.99 -41.16
N SER A 357 20.12 6.48 -40.99
CA SER A 357 19.61 6.81 -39.66
C SER A 357 18.14 6.41 -39.47
N GLY A 358 17.68 6.49 -38.24
CA GLY A 358 16.29 6.33 -37.85
C GLY A 358 16.03 7.27 -36.68
N GLU A 359 14.82 7.82 -36.62
CA GLU A 359 14.44 8.78 -35.58
C GLU A 359 13.14 8.33 -34.94
N VAL A 360 13.03 8.52 -33.63
CA VAL A 360 11.79 8.36 -32.88
C VAL A 360 11.51 9.64 -32.09
N THR A 361 10.27 10.11 -32.11
CA THR A 361 9.79 11.27 -31.35
C THR A 361 8.66 10.89 -30.38
N GLY A 362 8.33 11.78 -29.44
CA GLY A 362 7.15 11.60 -28.58
C GLY A 362 7.34 10.66 -27.37
N LEU A 363 8.57 10.25 -27.07
CA LEU A 363 8.85 9.36 -25.94
C LEU A 363 8.58 10.08 -24.60
N GLN A 364 7.62 9.58 -23.83
CA GLN A 364 7.22 10.16 -22.54
C GLN A 364 8.02 9.56 -21.39
N VAL A 365 8.95 10.34 -20.83
CA VAL A 365 9.72 9.98 -19.64
C VAL A 365 9.01 10.53 -18.39
N LYS A 366 8.91 9.70 -17.35
CA LYS A 366 8.32 10.07 -16.04
C LYS A 366 9.40 10.00 -14.95
N ASN A 367 9.17 10.62 -13.80
CA ASN A 367 10.07 10.46 -12.64
C ASN A 367 9.72 9.18 -11.88
N TYR A 368 10.70 8.56 -11.22
CA TYR A 368 10.42 7.58 -10.17
C TYR A 368 9.61 8.22 -9.03
N ASN A 369 8.73 7.43 -8.41
CA ASN A 369 8.00 7.85 -7.21
C ASN A 369 8.97 7.94 -6.03
N ARG A 370 9.07 9.12 -5.39
CA ARG A 370 9.95 9.39 -4.24
C ARG A 370 9.17 9.57 -2.95
N GLU A 371 8.05 8.86 -2.81
CA GLU A 371 7.29 8.73 -1.58
C GLU A 371 7.94 7.68 -0.68
N GLY A 372 7.89 7.86 0.65
CA GLY A 372 8.53 6.94 1.59
C GLY A 372 9.57 7.58 2.50
N PHE A 373 9.95 6.83 3.54
CA PHE A 373 10.84 7.34 4.58
C PHE A 373 12.27 7.62 4.10
N ALA A 374 12.76 7.00 3.02
CA ALA A 374 14.08 7.31 2.45
C ALA A 374 14.22 8.78 2.04
N HIS A 375 13.12 9.43 1.65
CA HIS A 375 13.08 10.80 1.16
C HIS A 375 12.59 11.80 2.21
N LYS A 376 12.21 11.34 3.40
CA LYS A 376 11.69 12.24 4.43
C LYS A 376 12.80 13.17 4.94
N GLY A 377 12.65 14.46 4.64
CA GLY A 377 13.63 15.48 5.01
C GLY A 377 14.99 15.29 4.30
N PHE A 378 15.02 14.54 3.22
CA PHE A 378 16.25 14.21 2.49
C PHE A 378 15.97 14.19 0.97
N SER A 379 16.83 14.84 0.19
CA SER A 379 16.67 14.96 -1.27
C SER A 379 17.85 14.35 -2.00
N GLY A 380 17.57 13.63 -3.09
CA GLY A 380 18.58 12.97 -3.92
C GLY A 380 19.25 11.83 -3.19
N VAL A 381 18.53 10.71 -2.98
CA VAL A 381 19.16 9.46 -2.51
C VAL A 381 20.05 8.92 -3.63
N GLY A 382 21.27 8.51 -3.31
CA GLY A 382 22.23 7.98 -4.28
C GLY A 382 22.95 9.07 -5.10
N ALA A 383 23.28 8.76 -6.35
CA ALA A 383 24.03 9.62 -7.27
C ALA A 383 23.15 10.58 -8.09
N TYR A 384 21.83 10.53 -7.91
CA TYR A 384 20.85 11.28 -8.68
C TYR A 384 20.16 12.37 -7.85
N ASN A 385 19.73 13.43 -8.53
CA ASN A 385 18.81 14.45 -8.01
C ASN A 385 17.37 13.91 -8.03
N ASN A 386 16.46 14.62 -7.34
CA ASN A 386 15.04 14.24 -7.33
C ASN A 386 14.32 14.42 -8.68
N ASP A 387 14.94 15.10 -9.63
CA ASP A 387 14.43 15.24 -10.99
C ASP A 387 14.97 14.17 -11.95
N GLY A 388 15.72 13.18 -11.44
CA GLY A 388 16.30 12.10 -12.22
C GLY A 388 17.62 12.42 -12.91
N THR A 389 18.15 13.64 -12.84
CA THR A 389 19.50 13.93 -13.36
C THR A 389 20.60 13.50 -12.41
N LEU A 390 21.77 13.17 -12.95
CA LEU A 390 22.97 12.95 -12.14
C LEU A 390 23.32 14.19 -11.31
N LYS A 391 23.78 13.98 -10.08
CA LYS A 391 24.36 15.04 -9.25
C LYS A 391 25.57 15.67 -9.92
N SER A 392 25.82 16.94 -9.62
CA SER A 392 27.01 17.63 -10.09
C SER A 392 28.28 16.89 -9.66
N GLY A 393 29.18 16.63 -10.62
CA GLY A 393 30.43 15.90 -10.37
C GLY A 393 30.25 14.41 -10.12
N ALA A 394 29.07 13.84 -10.38
CA ALA A 394 28.88 12.40 -10.33
C ALA A 394 29.80 11.69 -11.32
N VAL A 395 30.39 10.59 -10.88
CA VAL A 395 31.15 9.67 -11.73
C VAL A 395 30.21 8.53 -12.13
N VAL A 396 30.19 8.22 -13.43
CA VAL A 396 29.47 7.07 -13.97
C VAL A 396 30.49 6.02 -14.37
N ILE A 397 30.27 4.77 -13.95
CA ILE A 397 31.03 3.62 -14.44
C ILE A 397 30.09 2.57 -15.03
N TYR A 398 30.57 1.90 -16.08
CA TYR A 398 29.86 0.81 -16.74
C TYR A 398 30.49 -0.52 -16.38
N VAL A 399 29.70 -1.44 -15.83
CA VAL A 399 30.14 -2.72 -15.30
C VAL A 399 29.45 -3.86 -16.04
N ASN A 400 30.22 -4.80 -16.56
CA ASN A 400 29.74 -6.00 -17.21
C ASN A 400 30.62 -7.21 -16.86
N LYS A 401 30.27 -8.39 -17.36
CA LYS A 401 31.02 -9.64 -17.15
C LYS A 401 32.51 -9.57 -17.48
N ASP A 402 32.90 -8.73 -18.44
CA ASP A 402 34.25 -8.69 -18.99
C ASP A 402 35.14 -7.68 -18.26
N ASN A 403 34.55 -6.63 -17.67
CA ASN A 403 35.30 -5.54 -17.06
C ASN A 403 35.10 -5.37 -15.55
N ALA A 404 34.21 -6.12 -14.88
CA ALA A 404 33.95 -5.90 -13.45
C ALA A 404 35.21 -5.99 -12.55
N LYS A 405 36.24 -6.75 -12.97
CA LYS A 405 37.55 -6.81 -12.29
C LYS A 405 38.46 -5.61 -12.56
N THR A 406 38.25 -4.91 -13.67
CA THR A 406 39.22 -3.96 -14.25
C THR A 406 38.64 -2.57 -14.50
N VAL A 407 37.33 -2.39 -14.31
CA VAL A 407 36.65 -1.10 -14.38
C VAL A 407 37.36 -0.12 -13.45
N SER A 408 37.56 1.12 -13.90
CA SER A 408 38.33 2.11 -13.17
C SER A 408 37.55 3.40 -12.99
N ALA A 409 37.65 4.00 -11.81
CA ALA A 409 37.01 5.29 -11.48
C ALA A 409 38.04 6.25 -10.89
N ARG A 410 38.03 7.49 -11.36
CA ARG A 410 38.75 8.60 -10.72
C ARG A 410 37.82 9.30 -9.73
N LEU A 411 38.03 9.04 -8.45
CA LEU A 411 37.30 9.64 -7.35
C LEU A 411 38.12 10.78 -6.74
N SER A 412 37.54 11.53 -5.80
CA SER A 412 38.19 12.68 -5.16
C SER A 412 39.55 12.37 -4.51
N SER A 413 39.79 11.11 -4.11
CA SER A 413 41.03 10.68 -3.44
C SER A 413 42.02 9.92 -4.33
N GLY A 414 41.69 9.65 -5.60
CA GLY A 414 42.55 8.93 -6.53
C GLY A 414 41.81 8.06 -7.54
N THR A 415 42.56 7.28 -8.31
CA THR A 415 42.03 6.28 -9.24
C THR A 415 42.01 4.91 -8.58
N PHE A 416 40.90 4.19 -8.71
CA PHE A 416 40.70 2.84 -8.18
C PHE A 416 40.26 1.93 -9.32
N THR A 417 40.70 0.66 -9.30
CA THR A 417 40.46 -0.33 -10.34
C THR A 417 39.89 -1.60 -9.72
N GLY A 418 38.76 -2.08 -10.27
CA GLY A 418 37.93 -3.15 -9.73
C GLY A 418 36.66 -2.61 -9.05
N LEU A 419 35.52 -3.25 -9.28
CA LEU A 419 34.23 -2.80 -8.74
C LEU A 419 34.26 -2.66 -7.20
N GLN A 420 34.66 -3.72 -6.50
CA GLN A 420 34.71 -3.69 -5.04
C GLN A 420 35.80 -2.76 -4.53
N ALA A 421 36.95 -2.66 -5.21
CA ALA A 421 38.00 -1.69 -4.88
C ALA A 421 37.51 -0.23 -4.98
N ILE A 422 36.72 0.12 -5.98
CA ILE A 422 36.09 1.44 -6.14
C ILE A 422 35.14 1.71 -4.97
N LEU A 423 34.27 0.76 -4.61
CA LEU A 423 33.34 0.91 -3.48
C LEU A 423 34.08 1.01 -2.14
N ASN A 424 35.19 0.27 -1.97
CA ASN A 424 36.02 0.33 -0.77
C ASN A 424 36.69 1.69 -0.55
N ALA A 425 36.86 2.50 -1.60
CA ALA A 425 37.45 3.84 -1.48
C ALA A 425 36.65 4.76 -0.53
N TYR A 426 35.35 4.55 -0.40
CA TYR A 426 34.47 5.33 0.47
C TYR A 426 34.62 5.02 1.96
N GLN A 427 35.15 3.84 2.31
CA GLN A 427 35.22 3.37 3.71
C GLN A 427 36.07 4.27 4.62
N LYS A 428 37.03 5.01 4.05
CA LYS A 428 37.89 5.94 4.82
C LYS A 428 37.20 7.28 5.14
N GLY A 429 36.08 7.58 4.47
CA GLY A 429 35.30 8.81 4.63
C GLY A 429 35.96 10.07 4.07
N ASN A 430 36.94 9.93 3.17
CA ASN A 430 37.59 11.03 2.44
C ASN A 430 37.17 11.09 0.97
N VAL A 431 36.25 10.22 0.54
CA VAL A 431 35.62 10.25 -0.77
C VAL A 431 34.18 10.70 -0.61
N THR A 432 33.80 11.73 -1.37
CA THR A 432 32.45 12.31 -1.37
C THR A 432 31.87 12.44 -2.78
N THR A 433 32.60 11.98 -3.80
CA THR A 433 32.16 11.95 -5.19
C THR A 433 30.88 11.12 -5.31
N PRO A 434 29.77 11.63 -5.86
CA PRO A 434 28.62 10.78 -6.16
C PRO A 434 29.00 9.74 -7.22
N LEU A 435 28.52 8.50 -7.09
CA LEU A 435 28.90 7.40 -7.99
C LEU A 435 27.67 6.65 -8.48
N ALA A 436 27.46 6.64 -9.79
CA ALA A 436 26.51 5.76 -10.46
C ALA A 436 27.25 4.56 -11.06
N VAL A 437 26.92 3.37 -10.57
CA VAL A 437 27.41 2.09 -11.10
C VAL A 437 26.34 1.51 -12.00
N ARG A 438 26.57 1.53 -13.32
CA ARG A 438 25.66 1.03 -14.34
C ARG A 438 26.02 -0.40 -14.71
N VAL A 439 25.19 -1.35 -14.32
CA VAL A 439 25.35 -2.78 -14.64
C VAL A 439 24.74 -3.06 -16.02
N LEU A 440 25.53 -3.63 -16.92
CA LEU A 440 25.15 -4.00 -18.27
C LEU A 440 25.10 -5.53 -18.38
N GLY A 441 23.91 -6.07 -18.66
CA GLY A 441 23.68 -7.49 -18.80
C GLY A 441 24.00 -8.28 -17.52
N LEU A 442 24.49 -9.50 -17.68
CA LEU A 442 24.71 -10.44 -16.58
C LEU A 442 26.12 -10.32 -15.98
N VAL A 443 26.20 -10.17 -14.66
CA VAL A 443 27.43 -10.29 -13.87
C VAL A 443 27.29 -11.45 -12.87
N LYS A 444 28.16 -12.45 -13.00
CA LYS A 444 28.19 -13.66 -12.17
C LYS A 444 29.23 -13.60 -11.07
N ASN A 445 29.02 -14.40 -10.02
CA ASN A 445 30.04 -14.69 -9.02
C ASN A 445 31.37 -15.10 -9.71
N GLY A 446 32.48 -14.56 -9.20
CA GLY A 446 33.83 -14.76 -9.73
C GLY A 446 34.21 -13.82 -10.87
N GLN A 447 33.30 -12.95 -11.34
CA GLN A 447 33.59 -11.93 -12.36
C GLN A 447 33.95 -10.56 -11.76
N THR A 448 33.75 -10.35 -10.47
CA THR A 448 34.21 -9.14 -9.75
C THR A 448 35.66 -9.31 -9.28
N ASP A 449 36.33 -8.19 -8.96
CA ASP A 449 37.70 -8.18 -8.42
C ASP A 449 37.77 -8.83 -7.04
N ALA A 450 36.81 -8.54 -6.18
CA ALA A 450 36.68 -9.09 -4.85
C ALA A 450 35.23 -8.98 -4.36
N PHE A 451 34.97 -9.57 -3.20
CA PHE A 451 33.77 -9.31 -2.40
C PHE A 451 34.17 -8.70 -1.07
N GLY A 452 33.46 -7.65 -0.65
CA GLY A 452 33.61 -7.05 0.67
C GLY A 452 32.84 -7.80 1.76
N SER A 453 31.98 -8.76 1.37
CA SER A 453 31.31 -9.70 2.26
C SER A 453 31.42 -11.11 1.71
N SER A 454 31.94 -12.05 2.51
CA SER A 454 31.95 -13.47 2.14
C SER A 454 30.58 -14.15 2.26
N ALA A 455 29.66 -13.55 3.03
CA ALA A 455 28.29 -14.03 3.18
C ALA A 455 27.39 -13.51 2.07
N GLU A 456 27.52 -12.22 1.73
CA GLU A 456 26.59 -11.55 0.81
C GLU A 456 27.16 -11.36 -0.59
N GLY A 457 28.42 -10.92 -0.72
CA GLY A 457 29.00 -10.47 -1.98
C GLY A 457 29.51 -9.02 -1.93
N ILE A 458 28.97 -8.18 -2.81
CA ILE A 458 29.43 -6.79 -2.95
C ILE A 458 29.05 -5.98 -1.72
N GLN A 459 30.02 -5.27 -1.14
CA GLN A 459 29.80 -4.44 0.05
C GLN A 459 29.91 -2.95 -0.28
N ILE A 460 28.89 -2.21 0.16
CA ILE A 460 28.91 -0.75 0.26
C ILE A 460 29.05 -0.40 1.73
N LYS A 461 30.15 0.26 2.10
CA LYS A 461 30.44 0.53 3.51
C LYS A 461 30.97 1.94 3.73
N GLY A 462 30.33 2.64 4.67
CA GLY A 462 30.80 3.90 5.19
C GLY A 462 31.79 3.76 6.35
N LYS A 463 32.46 4.87 6.67
CA LYS A 463 33.46 4.93 7.77
C LYS A 463 32.85 4.64 9.14
N ARG A 464 31.64 5.14 9.37
CA ARG A 464 30.88 5.09 10.63
C ARG A 464 29.38 5.20 10.32
N ALA A 465 28.52 4.88 11.27
CA ALA A 465 27.06 5.03 11.15
C ALA A 465 26.65 6.29 10.37
N ASP A 466 25.70 6.13 9.45
CA ASP A 466 25.15 7.23 8.64
C ASP A 466 26.18 8.01 7.78
N SER A 467 27.28 7.39 7.31
CA SER A 467 28.22 8.06 6.41
C SER A 467 27.61 8.29 5.02
N GLU A 468 27.42 9.53 4.61
CA GLU A 468 26.84 9.84 3.30
C GLU A 468 27.77 9.48 2.15
N LEU A 469 27.34 8.54 1.29
CA LEU A 469 28.13 7.99 0.20
C LEU A 469 27.68 8.48 -1.18
N ASN A 470 26.37 8.73 -1.36
CA ASN A 470 25.77 9.13 -2.64
C ASN A 470 26.08 8.13 -3.78
N ILE A 471 25.82 6.86 -3.52
CA ILE A 471 26.08 5.75 -4.46
C ILE A 471 24.76 5.21 -4.99
N THR A 472 24.67 5.05 -6.31
CA THR A 472 23.57 4.32 -6.97
C THR A 472 24.14 3.10 -7.66
N ILE A 473 23.57 1.92 -7.41
CA ILE A 473 23.77 0.73 -8.22
C ILE A 473 22.52 0.56 -9.09
N GLU A 474 22.67 0.73 -10.40
CA GLU A 474 21.55 0.69 -11.34
C GLU A 474 21.81 -0.30 -12.48
N GLY A 475 20.81 -1.07 -12.86
CA GLY A 475 20.87 -1.87 -14.08
C GLY A 475 20.37 -1.08 -15.29
N ILE A 476 20.89 -1.43 -16.46
CA ILE A 476 20.54 -0.80 -17.74
C ILE A 476 19.69 -1.75 -18.59
N GLY A 477 18.51 -1.30 -19.01
CA GLY A 477 17.53 -2.10 -19.74
C GLY A 477 16.89 -3.20 -18.90
N GLU A 478 16.43 -4.26 -19.57
CA GLU A 478 15.64 -5.35 -18.98
C GLU A 478 16.48 -6.58 -18.57
N ASP A 479 17.76 -6.61 -18.96
CA ASP A 479 18.65 -7.78 -18.88
C ASP A 479 19.75 -7.66 -17.82
N ALA A 480 19.87 -6.50 -17.16
CA ALA A 480 20.85 -6.27 -16.11
C ALA A 480 20.57 -7.14 -14.88
N THR A 481 21.46 -8.11 -14.63
CA THR A 481 21.25 -9.16 -13.63
C THR A 481 22.54 -9.47 -12.89
N ILE A 482 22.42 -9.68 -11.58
CA ILE A 482 23.44 -10.24 -10.70
C ILE A 482 23.10 -11.71 -10.43
N HIS A 483 24.09 -12.61 -10.56
CA HIS A 483 23.88 -14.04 -10.36
C HIS A 483 24.95 -14.68 -9.47
N GLY A 484 24.53 -15.37 -8.42
CA GLY A 484 25.43 -16.09 -7.51
C GLY A 484 26.00 -15.24 -6.38
N PHE A 485 25.55 -13.99 -6.21
CA PHE A 485 25.90 -13.08 -5.11
C PHE A 485 24.82 -12.01 -4.92
N GLY A 486 24.86 -11.33 -3.77
CA GLY A 486 24.00 -10.21 -3.40
C GLY A 486 24.81 -9.01 -2.91
N PHE A 487 24.16 -8.15 -2.13
CA PHE A 487 24.71 -6.88 -1.67
C PHE A 487 24.62 -6.73 -0.15
N LEU A 488 25.65 -6.13 0.44
CA LEU A 488 25.69 -5.74 1.85
C LEU A 488 25.92 -4.24 2.00
N VAL A 489 25.06 -3.57 2.76
CA VAL A 489 25.21 -2.15 3.07
C VAL A 489 25.47 -1.94 4.56
N ARG A 490 26.56 -1.23 4.87
CA ARG A 490 27.02 -0.95 6.24
C ARG A 490 27.31 0.52 6.44
N ASN A 491 26.91 1.09 7.57
CA ASN A 491 27.34 2.40 8.03
C ASN A 491 27.10 3.51 6.98
N SER A 492 26.09 3.35 6.13
CA SER A 492 25.96 4.12 4.90
C SER A 492 24.72 4.99 4.92
N LYS A 493 24.83 6.17 4.33
CA LYS A 493 23.71 7.05 4.03
C LYS A 493 23.68 7.38 2.54
N SER A 494 22.48 7.54 1.98
CA SER A 494 22.28 7.92 0.57
C SER A 494 22.82 6.85 -0.38
N VAL A 495 22.19 5.67 -0.34
CA VAL A 495 22.46 4.56 -1.26
C VAL A 495 21.16 4.18 -1.96
N GLU A 496 21.23 4.03 -3.28
CA GLU A 496 20.11 3.68 -4.16
C GLU A 496 20.42 2.37 -4.89
N PHE A 497 19.46 1.46 -4.96
CA PHE A 497 19.48 0.29 -5.82
C PHE A 497 18.28 0.33 -6.75
N ARG A 498 18.50 0.20 -8.06
CA ARG A 498 17.39 0.23 -9.02
C ARG A 498 17.57 -0.61 -10.27
N ASN A 499 16.47 -1.07 -10.83
CA ASN A 499 16.41 -1.72 -12.14
C ASN A 499 17.40 -2.91 -12.28
N LEU A 500 17.47 -3.79 -11.29
CA LEU A 500 18.37 -4.95 -11.28
C LEU A 500 17.62 -6.25 -11.01
N GLY A 501 18.04 -7.32 -11.68
CA GLY A 501 17.66 -8.69 -11.34
C GLY A 501 18.68 -9.28 -10.38
N ILE A 502 18.24 -10.02 -9.37
CA ILE A 502 19.12 -10.74 -8.45
C ILE A 502 18.68 -12.21 -8.41
N MET A 503 19.61 -13.09 -8.76
CA MET A 503 19.38 -14.54 -8.85
C MET A 503 20.45 -15.30 -8.08
N ARG A 504 20.05 -16.37 -7.39
CA ARG A 504 20.94 -17.25 -6.63
C ARG A 504 21.88 -16.47 -5.70
N ALA A 505 21.34 -15.45 -5.02
CA ALA A 505 22.08 -14.71 -4.00
C ALA A 505 22.69 -15.67 -2.95
N MET A 506 23.85 -15.31 -2.40
CA MET A 506 24.61 -16.20 -1.52
C MET A 506 23.88 -16.46 -0.20
N ASP A 507 23.58 -15.39 0.54
CA ASP A 507 22.77 -15.39 1.75
C ASP A 507 21.54 -14.52 1.48
N ASP A 508 21.68 -13.20 1.55
CA ASP A 508 20.63 -12.25 1.18
C ASP A 508 20.83 -11.69 -0.25
N GLY A 509 19.74 -11.31 -0.92
CA GLY A 509 19.79 -10.54 -2.17
C GLY A 509 20.33 -9.13 -1.92
N ILE A 510 19.71 -8.39 -1.01
CA ILE A 510 20.20 -7.10 -0.50
C ILE A 510 20.03 -7.10 1.03
N SER A 511 21.14 -6.96 1.76
CA SER A 511 21.17 -6.89 3.22
C SER A 511 21.59 -5.50 3.69
N LEU A 512 20.72 -4.82 4.45
CA LEU A 512 21.04 -3.58 5.16
C LEU A 512 21.42 -3.90 6.60
N ASP A 513 22.69 -4.18 6.86
CA ASP A 513 23.23 -4.52 8.19
C ASP A 513 24.61 -3.90 8.32
N THR A 514 24.88 -2.78 9.01
CA THR A 514 24.21 -2.13 10.17
C THR A 514 24.29 -0.61 10.05
N ASP A 515 23.46 0.13 10.79
CA ASP A 515 23.52 1.59 10.98
C ASP A 515 23.48 2.40 9.67
N ASN A 516 22.52 2.07 8.82
CA ASN A 516 22.28 2.75 7.54
C ASN A 516 21.15 3.77 7.65
N SER A 517 21.18 4.82 6.81
CA SER A 517 20.05 5.75 6.67
C SER A 517 19.79 6.25 5.24
N ASN A 518 18.55 6.62 4.95
CA ASN A 518 18.16 7.16 3.64
C ASN A 518 18.61 6.22 2.50
N ILE A 519 18.11 4.98 2.55
CA ILE A 519 18.37 3.93 1.57
C ILE A 519 17.11 3.71 0.74
N TRP A 520 17.26 3.67 -0.58
CA TRP A 520 16.16 3.48 -1.50
C TRP A 520 16.41 2.27 -2.39
N ILE A 521 15.53 1.28 -2.34
CA ILE A 521 15.63 0.04 -3.12
C ILE A 521 14.35 -0.07 -3.92
N HIS A 522 14.44 0.03 -5.24
CA HIS A 522 13.23 0.06 -6.06
C HIS A 522 13.37 -0.57 -7.43
N HIS A 523 12.27 -1.09 -8.00
CA HIS A 523 12.30 -1.69 -9.35
C HIS A 523 13.34 -2.81 -9.46
N ILE A 524 13.43 -3.65 -8.43
CA ILE A 524 14.32 -4.82 -8.37
C ILE A 524 13.49 -6.07 -8.62
N ASP A 525 13.98 -6.97 -9.47
CA ASP A 525 13.49 -8.35 -9.52
C ASP A 525 14.38 -9.21 -8.62
N VAL A 526 13.79 -9.87 -7.61
CA VAL A 526 14.52 -10.83 -6.77
C VAL A 526 13.91 -12.22 -6.92
N PHE A 527 14.73 -13.16 -7.35
CA PHE A 527 14.37 -14.57 -7.55
C PHE A 527 14.92 -15.44 -6.40
N TYR A 528 14.87 -16.77 -6.56
CA TYR A 528 15.46 -17.70 -5.59
C TYR A 528 16.91 -17.35 -5.22
N GLY A 529 17.20 -17.42 -3.92
CA GLY A 529 18.56 -17.43 -3.41
C GLY A 529 19.24 -18.79 -3.61
N LYS A 530 20.40 -18.95 -2.99
CA LYS A 530 21.12 -20.23 -2.94
C LYS A 530 20.26 -21.27 -2.22
N ALA A 531 19.99 -22.40 -2.89
CA ALA A 531 19.21 -23.48 -2.32
C ALA A 531 19.86 -24.04 -1.04
N GLY A 532 19.07 -24.09 0.04
CA GLY A 532 19.40 -24.70 1.32
C GLY A 532 18.41 -25.81 1.72
N GLY A 533 18.46 -26.25 2.97
CA GLY A 533 17.49 -27.20 3.53
C GLY A 533 16.35 -26.50 4.28
N GLY A 534 15.20 -27.17 4.42
CA GLY A 534 14.08 -26.66 5.21
C GLY A 534 13.51 -25.35 4.69
N ASP A 535 13.39 -24.35 5.57
CA ASP A 535 12.87 -23.01 5.22
C ASP A 535 13.85 -22.17 4.37
N HIS A 536 15.04 -22.70 4.06
CA HIS A 536 16.01 -22.09 3.13
C HIS A 536 15.97 -22.71 1.72
N ALA A 537 14.97 -23.54 1.40
CA ALA A 537 14.90 -24.19 0.09
C ALA A 537 14.90 -23.19 -1.10
N LYS A 538 14.27 -22.03 -0.92
CA LYS A 538 14.20 -20.93 -1.89
C LYS A 538 15.24 -19.81 -1.64
N GLY A 539 16.20 -20.01 -0.73
CA GLY A 539 17.18 -19.00 -0.28
C GLY A 539 16.95 -18.48 1.15
N ASP A 540 17.84 -17.61 1.66
CA ASP A 540 17.58 -16.83 2.88
C ASP A 540 16.78 -15.55 2.57
N GLY A 541 17.23 -14.36 2.98
CA GLY A 541 16.49 -13.12 2.80
C GLY A 541 16.54 -12.60 1.37
N ALA A 542 15.42 -12.19 0.78
CA ALA A 542 15.47 -11.46 -0.49
C ALA A 542 15.99 -10.03 -0.28
N ILE A 543 15.25 -9.21 0.49
CA ILE A 543 15.67 -7.85 0.85
C ILE A 543 15.47 -7.65 2.35
N ASP A 544 16.56 -7.65 3.11
CA ASP A 544 16.54 -7.59 4.57
C ASP A 544 16.99 -6.22 5.11
N VAL A 545 16.26 -5.71 6.10
CA VAL A 545 16.56 -4.46 6.81
C VAL A 545 16.88 -4.78 8.26
N LYS A 546 18.14 -4.65 8.65
CA LYS A 546 18.68 -5.14 9.94
C LYS A 546 19.40 -4.02 10.70
N SER A 547 19.67 -4.31 11.97
CA SER A 547 20.68 -3.65 12.81
C SER A 547 20.66 -2.10 12.72
N ASN A 548 19.61 -1.46 13.25
CA ASN A 548 19.47 0.01 13.30
C ASN A 548 19.47 0.75 11.95
N SER A 549 19.19 0.06 10.85
CA SER A 549 18.89 0.73 9.57
C SER A 549 17.55 1.49 9.68
N LYS A 550 17.53 2.75 9.24
CA LYS A 550 16.40 3.69 9.41
C LYS A 550 16.19 4.55 8.17
N PHE A 551 15.01 5.14 7.98
CA PHE A 551 14.70 5.93 6.77
C PHE A 551 14.97 5.12 5.49
N VAL A 552 14.31 3.97 5.37
CA VAL A 552 14.43 3.07 4.23
C VAL A 552 13.10 3.04 3.47
N THR A 553 13.16 3.05 2.15
CA THR A 553 12.02 2.78 1.27
C THR A 553 12.38 1.60 0.37
N ILE A 554 11.52 0.59 0.36
CA ILE A 554 11.56 -0.55 -0.56
C ILE A 554 10.28 -0.51 -1.38
N ASP A 555 10.36 -0.22 -2.67
CA ASP A 555 9.17 -0.04 -3.48
C ASP A 555 9.26 -0.52 -4.93
N HIS A 556 8.14 -0.93 -5.51
CA HIS A 556 8.11 -1.47 -6.87
C HIS A 556 9.12 -2.61 -7.07
N CYS A 557 9.45 -3.38 -6.02
CA CYS A 557 10.24 -4.59 -6.16
C CYS A 557 9.31 -5.77 -6.45
N HIS A 558 9.76 -6.67 -7.33
CA HIS A 558 9.07 -7.91 -7.67
C HIS A 558 9.82 -9.08 -7.02
N PHE A 559 9.17 -9.69 -6.04
CA PHE A 559 9.64 -10.86 -5.32
C PHE A 559 9.08 -12.09 -6.00
N TRP A 560 9.88 -12.69 -6.89
CA TRP A 560 9.52 -13.87 -7.68
C TRP A 560 9.65 -15.14 -6.84
N ASP A 561 8.53 -15.64 -6.32
CA ASP A 561 8.44 -16.88 -5.56
C ASP A 561 9.49 -16.97 -4.44
N THR A 562 9.78 -15.86 -3.74
CA THR A 562 10.83 -15.87 -2.71
C THR A 562 10.34 -16.56 -1.42
N GLY A 563 11.18 -17.38 -0.78
CA GLY A 563 10.79 -18.06 0.46
C GLY A 563 10.72 -17.12 1.68
N LYS A 564 11.75 -16.30 1.88
CA LYS A 564 11.84 -15.34 2.99
C LYS A 564 12.08 -13.95 2.41
N SER A 565 11.00 -13.23 2.14
CA SER A 565 11.05 -12.03 1.31
C SER A 565 11.76 -10.85 2.01
N SER A 566 11.39 -10.54 3.25
CA SER A 566 12.00 -9.43 3.98
C SER A 566 11.89 -9.54 5.51
N MET A 567 13.03 -9.69 6.17
CA MET A 567 13.18 -9.41 7.60
C MET A 567 13.39 -7.91 7.81
N CYS A 568 12.53 -7.27 8.59
CA CYS A 568 12.60 -5.85 8.92
C CYS A 568 12.78 -5.68 10.44
N GLY A 569 14.03 -5.69 10.87
CA GLY A 569 14.45 -5.55 12.26
C GLY A 569 14.91 -6.85 12.92
N MET A 570 15.75 -6.67 13.93
CA MET A 570 16.34 -7.71 14.76
C MET A 570 15.75 -7.65 16.18
N LYS A 571 16.56 -7.50 17.22
CA LYS A 571 16.10 -7.66 18.62
C LYS A 571 16.51 -6.53 19.56
N SER A 572 17.44 -5.68 19.16
CA SER A 572 18.14 -4.76 20.07
C SER A 572 18.29 -3.36 19.48
N GLU A 573 17.48 -3.02 18.49
CA GLU A 573 17.43 -1.68 17.94
C GLU A 573 17.14 -0.65 19.04
N SER A 574 17.81 0.49 18.98
CA SER A 574 17.82 1.50 20.06
C SER A 574 16.80 2.62 19.92
N GLY A 575 16.04 2.66 18.81
CA GLY A 575 15.01 3.68 18.57
C GLY A 575 13.98 3.22 17.56
N PRO A 576 12.87 3.99 17.37
CA PRO A 576 11.95 3.73 16.29
C PRO A 576 12.66 3.99 14.97
N ASN A 577 12.94 2.93 14.22
CA ASN A 577 13.42 3.04 12.85
C ASN A 577 12.20 3.09 11.93
N TYR A 578 12.16 4.07 11.01
CA TYR A 578 11.04 4.30 10.10
C TYR A 578 11.32 3.72 8.72
N ILE A 579 10.52 2.74 8.30
CA ILE A 579 10.70 2.00 7.04
C ILE A 579 9.39 2.03 6.24
N THR A 580 9.48 2.09 4.92
CA THR A 580 8.35 2.02 3.99
C THR A 580 8.50 0.85 3.04
N TYR A 581 7.40 0.11 2.84
CA TYR A 581 7.21 -0.81 1.72
C TYR A 581 6.00 -0.34 0.92
N HIS A 582 6.15 -0.05 -0.37
CA HIS A 582 4.98 0.26 -1.19
C HIS A 582 5.06 -0.22 -2.62
N HIS A 583 3.91 -0.50 -3.23
CA HIS A 583 3.84 -0.92 -4.63
C HIS A 583 4.72 -2.14 -4.97
N ASN A 584 5.11 -2.93 -3.98
CA ASN A 584 5.85 -4.17 -4.22
C ASN A 584 4.90 -5.27 -4.69
N TRP A 585 5.42 -6.17 -5.52
CA TRP A 585 4.73 -7.39 -5.93
C TRP A 585 5.36 -8.59 -5.21
N PHE A 586 4.61 -9.16 -4.28
CA PHE A 586 4.94 -10.42 -3.63
C PHE A 586 4.24 -11.53 -4.41
N ASP A 587 4.93 -12.05 -5.43
CA ASP A 587 4.37 -12.91 -6.47
C ASP A 587 4.68 -14.38 -6.16
N HIS A 588 3.68 -15.08 -5.63
CA HIS A 588 3.75 -16.47 -5.17
C HIS A 588 4.80 -16.74 -4.08
N SER A 589 5.30 -15.70 -3.42
CA SER A 589 6.30 -15.81 -2.36
C SER A 589 5.73 -16.38 -1.06
N ASP A 590 6.55 -17.07 -0.25
CA ASP A 590 6.02 -17.79 0.90
C ASP A 590 5.69 -16.86 2.08
N SER A 591 6.67 -16.06 2.54
CA SER A 591 6.62 -15.45 3.87
C SER A 591 7.45 -14.17 4.03
N ARG A 592 7.21 -13.46 5.14
CA ARG A 592 7.95 -12.25 5.58
C ARG A 592 7.76 -11.06 4.62
N HIS A 593 6.54 -10.52 4.54
CA HIS A 593 6.20 -9.46 3.57
C HIS A 593 5.78 -8.09 4.18
N ALA A 594 6.48 -7.49 5.14
CA ALA A 594 7.70 -7.93 5.83
C ALA A 594 7.36 -8.65 7.15
N ARG A 595 8.34 -9.36 7.71
CA ARG A 595 8.32 -9.70 9.15
C ARG A 595 9.02 -8.58 9.92
N VAL A 596 8.27 -7.86 10.72
CA VAL A 596 8.71 -6.64 11.39
C VAL A 596 8.98 -6.89 12.87
N ARG A 597 10.16 -6.47 13.32
CA ARG A 597 10.57 -6.43 14.74
C ARG A 597 10.98 -5.01 15.09
N THR A 598 10.72 -4.57 16.32
CA THR A 598 11.21 -3.30 16.96
C THR A 598 10.95 -1.97 16.22
N MET A 599 10.62 -2.00 14.93
CA MET A 599 10.58 -0.86 14.01
C MET A 599 9.16 -0.31 13.84
N SER A 600 9.08 0.88 13.25
CA SER A 600 7.84 1.53 12.80
C SER A 600 7.76 1.48 11.28
N VAL A 601 6.83 0.69 10.75
CA VAL A 601 6.82 0.35 9.32
C VAL A 601 5.48 0.69 8.69
N HIS A 602 5.53 1.41 7.58
CA HIS A 602 4.38 1.69 6.73
C HIS A 602 4.41 0.77 5.50
N LEU A 603 3.42 -0.11 5.38
CA LEU A 603 3.23 -0.98 4.22
C LEU A 603 1.94 -0.57 3.51
N TRP A 604 2.06 -0.01 2.31
CA TRP A 604 0.89 0.48 1.57
C TRP A 604 0.91 0.16 0.08
N ASN A 605 -0.26 -0.04 -0.52
CA ASN A 605 -0.40 -0.38 -1.94
C ASN A 605 0.49 -1.53 -2.44
N ASN A 606 0.88 -2.47 -1.57
CA ASN A 606 1.59 -3.66 -2.01
C ASN A 606 0.57 -4.70 -2.52
N PHE A 607 0.99 -5.48 -3.52
CA PHE A 607 0.21 -6.57 -4.08
C PHE A 607 0.79 -7.91 -3.59
N TYR A 608 0.02 -8.62 -2.78
CA TYR A 608 0.32 -9.95 -2.25
C TYR A 608 -0.47 -10.96 -3.05
N ASP A 609 0.21 -11.76 -3.84
CA ASP A 609 -0.37 -12.49 -4.96
C ASP A 609 -0.03 -13.98 -4.83
N GLY A 610 -0.94 -14.78 -4.25
CA GLY A 610 -0.70 -16.22 -4.09
C GLY A 610 0.34 -16.57 -3.01
N CYS A 611 0.41 -15.80 -1.92
CA CYS A 611 1.43 -16.03 -0.89
C CYS A 611 1.12 -17.27 0.00
N ALA A 612 1.99 -18.27 -0.06
CA ALA A 612 1.75 -19.62 0.46
C ALA A 612 1.72 -19.76 2.00
N LYS A 613 2.40 -18.88 2.75
CA LYS A 613 2.45 -18.92 4.23
C LYS A 613 1.79 -17.71 4.86
N TYR A 614 2.45 -16.56 4.87
CA TYR A 614 1.89 -15.35 5.49
C TYR A 614 2.41 -14.05 4.86
N GLY A 615 1.60 -12.99 4.92
CA GLY A 615 1.94 -11.66 4.46
C GLY A 615 2.74 -10.86 5.50
N ILE A 616 2.06 -9.88 6.09
CA ILE A 616 2.61 -8.97 7.11
C ILE A 616 2.69 -9.68 8.46
N GLY A 617 3.85 -9.65 9.11
CA GLY A 617 4.03 -10.21 10.45
C GLY A 617 4.59 -9.20 11.43
N ALA A 618 3.90 -8.92 12.54
CA ALA A 618 4.36 -7.99 13.58
C ALA A 618 4.81 -8.72 14.85
N THR A 619 6.09 -8.61 15.19
CA THR A 619 6.69 -9.21 16.40
C THR A 619 7.56 -8.19 17.15
N THR A 620 8.02 -8.57 18.34
CA THR A 620 9.03 -7.86 19.16
C THR A 620 8.74 -6.36 19.31
N GLY A 621 7.51 -5.99 19.66
CA GLY A 621 7.13 -4.60 19.94
C GLY A 621 7.15 -3.66 18.74
N SER A 622 7.14 -4.17 17.50
CA SER A 622 6.99 -3.35 16.30
C SER A 622 5.66 -2.62 16.23
N SER A 623 5.61 -1.52 15.47
CA SER A 623 4.38 -0.82 15.09
C SER A 623 4.26 -0.82 13.57
N VAL A 624 3.23 -1.48 13.05
CA VAL A 624 3.01 -1.64 11.61
C VAL A 624 1.71 -0.94 11.19
N PHE A 625 1.80 -0.05 10.20
CA PHE A 625 0.63 0.48 9.51
C PHE A 625 0.47 -0.24 8.17
N SER A 626 -0.60 -1.03 8.02
CA SER A 626 -1.02 -1.64 6.77
C SER A 626 -2.13 -0.79 6.16
N GLU A 627 -1.88 -0.17 5.00
CA GLU A 627 -2.82 0.74 4.35
C GLU A 627 -3.07 0.35 2.89
N ASN A 628 -4.32 0.15 2.49
CA ASN A 628 -4.71 -0.06 1.09
C ASN A 628 -3.90 -1.14 0.35
N ASN A 629 -3.56 -2.24 1.02
CA ASN A 629 -2.88 -3.36 0.39
C ASN A 629 -3.88 -4.29 -0.31
N TYR A 630 -3.43 -5.02 -1.34
CA TYR A 630 -4.26 -6.00 -2.03
C TYR A 630 -3.71 -7.40 -1.78
N PHE A 631 -4.47 -8.24 -1.09
CA PHE A 631 -4.13 -9.63 -0.82
C PHE A 631 -5.01 -10.55 -1.65
N ARG A 632 -4.46 -11.17 -2.70
CA ARG A 632 -5.10 -12.25 -3.47
C ARG A 632 -4.52 -13.58 -3.00
N ALA A 633 -5.39 -14.54 -2.68
CA ALA A 633 -5.00 -15.92 -2.38
C ALA A 633 -3.87 -16.06 -1.34
N THR A 634 -3.74 -15.09 -0.43
CA THR A 634 -2.73 -15.13 0.63
C THR A 634 -3.26 -15.92 1.82
N LYS A 635 -2.52 -16.94 2.26
CA LYS A 635 -2.98 -17.86 3.32
C LYS A 635 -3.24 -17.16 4.65
N ASP A 636 -2.25 -16.43 5.17
CA ASP A 636 -2.37 -15.62 6.39
C ASP A 636 -1.87 -14.18 6.13
N PRO A 637 -2.72 -13.29 5.57
CA PRO A 637 -2.36 -11.94 5.14
C PRO A 637 -1.66 -11.07 6.18
N ILE A 638 -2.18 -11.07 7.41
CA ILE A 638 -1.68 -10.25 8.51
C ILE A 638 -1.71 -11.08 9.79
N LEU A 639 -0.58 -11.08 10.51
CA LEU A 639 -0.41 -11.78 11.78
C LEU A 639 0.29 -10.89 12.83
N ILE A 640 -0.13 -11.04 14.08
CA ILE A 640 0.62 -10.59 15.26
C ILE A 640 1.08 -11.84 16.03
N SER A 641 2.34 -11.86 16.43
CA SER A 641 2.94 -13.02 17.10
C SER A 641 2.21 -13.43 18.39
N LEU A 642 1.97 -14.73 18.55
CA LEU A 642 1.35 -15.38 19.71
C LEU A 642 -0.09 -14.94 20.04
N GLN A 643 -0.83 -14.46 19.05
CA GLN A 643 -2.24 -14.06 19.20
C GLN A 643 -3.00 -14.20 17.87
N GLY A 644 -4.31 -13.95 17.92
CA GLY A 644 -5.16 -14.00 16.74
C GLY A 644 -5.08 -15.36 16.04
N THR A 645 -4.84 -15.32 14.74
CA THR A 645 -4.67 -16.50 13.89
C THR A 645 -3.34 -17.19 14.14
N ASP A 646 -2.28 -16.49 14.55
CA ASP A 646 -0.99 -17.11 14.90
C ASP A 646 -1.08 -18.01 16.14
N ALA A 647 -2.01 -17.72 17.06
CA ALA A 647 -2.26 -18.58 18.22
C ALA A 647 -3.05 -19.87 17.87
N LYS A 648 -3.52 -20.02 16.63
CA LYS A 648 -4.19 -21.23 16.18
C LYS A 648 -3.14 -22.26 15.74
N GLY A 649 -3.24 -23.49 16.25
CA GLY A 649 -2.33 -24.57 15.85
C GLY A 649 -0.92 -24.42 16.46
N SER A 650 0.12 -24.68 15.66
CA SER A 650 1.52 -24.71 16.13
C SER A 650 2.20 -23.35 16.20
N GLY A 651 1.56 -22.28 15.72
CA GLY A 651 2.17 -20.96 15.53
C GLY A 651 3.10 -20.87 14.32
N THR A 652 3.27 -19.65 13.82
CA THR A 652 4.07 -19.29 12.64
C THR A 652 5.41 -18.70 13.04
N PHE A 653 5.44 -17.90 14.11
CA PHE A 653 6.65 -17.21 14.56
C PHE A 653 7.45 -18.01 15.59
N SER A 654 8.64 -17.52 15.91
CA SER A 654 9.64 -18.23 16.71
C SER A 654 9.48 -17.95 18.21
N GLY A 655 8.23 -17.77 18.66
CA GLY A 655 7.89 -17.51 20.06
C GLY A 655 8.16 -16.09 20.56
N GLU A 656 8.45 -15.13 19.68
CA GLU A 656 8.66 -13.74 20.10
C GLU A 656 7.35 -13.08 20.56
N SER A 657 7.45 -12.07 21.42
CA SER A 657 6.30 -11.24 21.80
C SER A 657 5.68 -10.56 20.59
N GLY A 658 4.40 -10.20 20.68
CA GLY A 658 3.68 -9.49 19.62
C GLY A 658 4.22 -8.08 19.41
N GLY A 659 4.18 -7.60 18.17
CA GLY A 659 4.14 -6.18 17.87
C GLY A 659 2.69 -5.69 17.89
N MET A 660 2.38 -4.67 17.09
CA MET A 660 1.02 -4.19 16.84
C MET A 660 0.84 -3.80 15.38
N VAL A 661 -0.29 -4.20 14.79
CA VAL A 661 -0.70 -3.80 13.44
C VAL A 661 -1.96 -2.94 13.53
N LYS A 662 -1.90 -1.76 12.90
CA LYS A 662 -3.07 -0.97 12.50
C LYS A 662 -3.34 -1.25 11.03
N GLU A 663 -4.59 -1.57 10.68
CA GLU A 663 -5.01 -1.85 9.31
C GLU A 663 -6.09 -0.84 8.88
N TYR A 664 -5.98 -0.32 7.65
CA TYR A 664 -6.99 0.49 7.00
C TYR A 664 -7.05 0.24 5.49
N GLY A 665 -8.23 -0.15 4.98
CA GLY A 665 -8.56 -0.08 3.55
C GLY A 665 -8.01 -1.18 2.65
N SER A 666 -7.42 -2.25 3.19
CA SER A 666 -6.94 -3.38 2.38
C SER A 666 -8.08 -4.26 1.85
N ILE A 667 -7.85 -4.95 0.73
CA ILE A 667 -8.75 -5.95 0.15
C ILE A 667 -8.16 -7.33 0.35
N PHE A 668 -8.97 -8.26 0.88
CA PHE A 668 -8.63 -9.68 1.05
C PHE A 668 -9.45 -10.52 0.06
N ALA A 669 -8.95 -10.65 -1.17
CA ALA A 669 -9.60 -11.35 -2.27
C ALA A 669 -9.14 -12.81 -2.39
N GLU A 670 -9.99 -13.65 -2.99
CA GLU A 670 -9.69 -15.06 -3.27
C GLU A 670 -9.10 -15.82 -2.07
N LYS A 671 -9.64 -15.58 -0.86
CA LYS A 671 -9.19 -16.16 0.41
C LYS A 671 -8.85 -17.64 0.22
N GLY A 672 -7.56 -17.98 0.22
CA GLY A 672 -7.00 -19.20 -0.39
C GLY A 672 -7.72 -20.52 -0.04
N SER A 673 -7.65 -21.48 -0.96
CA SER A 673 -8.44 -22.72 -1.00
C SER A 673 -8.33 -23.65 0.22
N GLY A 674 -7.37 -23.43 1.12
CA GLY A 674 -7.12 -24.29 2.29
C GLY A 674 -7.61 -23.77 3.65
N SER A 675 -7.84 -22.46 3.82
CA SER A 675 -8.15 -21.88 5.14
C SER A 675 -9.22 -20.79 5.16
N ASN A 676 -9.73 -20.32 4.01
CA ASN A 676 -10.70 -19.21 3.93
C ASN A 676 -10.37 -18.11 4.95
N TYR A 677 -9.18 -17.51 4.84
CA TYR A 677 -8.70 -16.55 5.83
C TYR A 677 -9.80 -15.56 6.23
N SER A 678 -10.18 -15.63 7.50
CA SER A 678 -11.14 -14.73 8.11
C SER A 678 -10.39 -13.98 9.20
N PRO A 679 -9.99 -12.71 8.95
CA PRO A 679 -9.19 -11.96 9.89
C PRO A 679 -9.91 -11.84 11.22
N ILE A 680 -9.19 -12.02 12.32
CA ILE A 680 -9.72 -11.69 13.65
C ILE A 680 -9.38 -10.23 13.94
N THR A 681 -10.34 -9.33 13.76
CA THR A 681 -10.14 -7.91 14.09
C THR A 681 -10.22 -7.69 15.61
N TYR A 682 -9.62 -6.62 16.10
CA TYR A 682 -9.78 -6.20 17.50
C TYR A 682 -11.25 -6.07 17.94
N ALA A 683 -12.14 -5.65 17.03
CA ALA A 683 -13.57 -5.56 17.31
C ALA A 683 -14.25 -6.94 17.46
N ALA A 684 -13.74 -7.96 16.75
CA ALA A 684 -14.22 -9.34 16.85
C ALA A 684 -13.68 -10.06 18.10
N ASP A 685 -12.40 -9.85 18.43
CA ASP A 685 -11.78 -10.33 19.67
C ASP A 685 -10.79 -9.29 20.19
N ASN A 686 -11.14 -8.63 21.30
CA ASN A 686 -10.33 -7.56 21.88
C ASN A 686 -9.15 -8.05 22.74
N LYS A 687 -8.92 -9.37 22.79
CA LYS A 687 -7.79 -9.99 23.50
C LYS A 687 -6.82 -10.65 22.53
N SER A 688 -7.33 -11.33 21.51
CA SER A 688 -6.53 -12.15 20.60
C SER A 688 -6.93 -11.90 19.15
N PHE A 689 -6.24 -10.98 18.50
CA PHE A 689 -6.57 -10.47 17.16
C PHE A 689 -5.37 -10.40 16.23
N ASP A 690 -5.62 -10.35 14.93
CA ASP A 690 -4.61 -10.22 13.87
C ASP A 690 -4.21 -8.76 13.64
N PHE A 691 -5.14 -7.82 13.81
CA PHE A 691 -4.88 -6.38 13.71
C PHE A 691 -5.99 -5.52 14.33
N TYR A 692 -5.66 -4.26 14.60
CA TYR A 692 -6.63 -3.21 14.90
C TYR A 692 -7.16 -2.62 13.59
N GLN A 693 -8.40 -2.94 13.25
CA GLN A 693 -9.09 -2.39 12.08
C GLN A 693 -9.51 -0.95 12.38
N ALA A 694 -8.84 0.02 11.77
CA ALA A 694 -9.23 1.43 11.87
C ALA A 694 -10.43 1.72 10.97
N ALA A 695 -11.35 2.56 11.45
CA ALA A 695 -12.50 3.06 10.70
C ALA A 695 -12.13 4.22 9.77
N SER A 696 -11.03 4.92 10.05
CA SER A 696 -10.46 5.95 9.19
C SER A 696 -8.94 5.90 9.23
N ARG A 697 -8.28 6.40 8.18
CA ARG A 697 -6.83 6.50 8.12
C ARG A 697 -6.24 7.19 9.36
N ASP A 698 -6.85 8.30 9.81
CA ASP A 698 -6.29 9.14 10.86
C ASP A 698 -6.69 8.71 12.29
N GLU A 699 -7.41 7.60 12.42
CA GLU A 699 -7.77 7.06 13.72
C GLU A 699 -6.52 6.61 14.49
N GLN A 700 -6.35 7.11 15.71
CA GLN A 700 -5.29 6.65 16.59
C GLN A 700 -5.70 5.36 17.30
N VAL A 701 -4.79 4.38 17.34
CA VAL A 701 -4.95 3.18 18.17
C VAL A 701 -4.83 3.60 19.64
N PRO A 702 -5.86 3.36 20.48
CA PRO A 702 -5.80 3.71 21.90
C PRO A 702 -4.66 2.98 22.62
N SER A 703 -4.00 3.64 23.57
CA SER A 703 -2.91 3.03 24.36
C SER A 703 -3.35 1.86 25.24
N SER A 704 -4.66 1.68 25.45
CA SER A 704 -5.24 0.51 26.12
C SER A 704 -5.26 -0.75 25.24
N VAL A 705 -5.09 -0.59 23.92
CA VAL A 705 -4.97 -1.72 22.98
C VAL A 705 -3.52 -2.17 23.00
N VAL A 706 -3.31 -3.40 23.46
CA VAL A 706 -1.99 -4.00 23.62
C VAL A 706 -1.94 -5.38 22.99
N SER A 707 -0.75 -5.79 22.56
CA SER A 707 -0.50 -7.17 22.16
C SER A 707 -0.70 -8.11 23.34
N LEU A 708 -1.33 -9.27 23.11
CA LEU A 708 -1.61 -10.28 24.12
C LEU A 708 -0.32 -10.75 24.81
N ASN A 709 0.68 -11.09 24.00
CA ASN A 709 2.00 -11.43 24.49
C ASN A 709 2.94 -10.22 24.36
N GLY A 710 3.55 -9.81 25.48
CA GLY A 710 4.46 -8.66 25.56
C GLY A 710 3.81 -7.35 26.00
N GLY A 711 2.49 -7.18 25.84
CA GLY A 711 1.80 -5.95 26.26
C GLY A 711 2.24 -4.71 25.49
N ASN A 712 2.66 -4.87 24.23
CA ASN A 712 3.19 -3.77 23.42
C ASN A 712 2.05 -2.93 22.82
N THR A 713 2.26 -1.62 22.71
CA THR A 713 1.30 -0.67 22.14
C THR A 713 1.70 -0.28 20.72
N TYR A 714 0.72 0.19 19.94
CA TYR A 714 0.99 0.87 18.67
C TYR A 714 1.38 2.33 18.93
N ASN A 715 2.47 2.80 18.35
CA ASN A 715 3.03 4.11 18.67
C ASN A 715 2.41 5.30 17.89
N ASN A 716 1.43 5.04 17.01
CA ASN A 716 0.71 6.06 16.23
C ASN A 716 1.61 6.98 15.38
N PHE A 717 2.75 6.47 14.89
CA PHE A 717 3.70 7.24 14.07
C PHE A 717 3.08 7.80 12.77
N ASP A 718 2.13 7.07 12.20
CA ASP A 718 1.41 7.30 10.95
C ASP A 718 0.47 8.51 10.99
N THR A 719 -0.06 8.84 12.18
CA THR A 719 -0.92 10.01 12.42
C THR A 719 -0.13 11.26 12.85
N ASN A 720 1.18 11.13 13.05
CA ASN A 720 2.03 12.24 13.46
C ASN A 720 2.65 12.93 12.22
N PRO A 721 2.20 14.15 11.84
CA PRO A 721 2.69 14.81 10.63
C PRO A 721 4.17 15.22 10.69
N SER A 722 4.77 15.31 11.89
CA SER A 722 6.21 15.52 12.03
C SER A 722 7.02 14.25 11.78
N LEU A 723 6.40 13.08 11.93
CA LEU A 723 7.00 11.78 11.69
C LEU A 723 6.70 11.26 10.28
N MET A 724 5.49 11.41 9.77
CA MET A 724 5.08 10.86 8.49
C MET A 724 5.62 11.68 7.30
N TYR A 725 5.87 11.02 6.17
CA TYR A 725 6.16 11.69 4.89
C TYR A 725 4.86 11.98 4.13
N SER A 726 4.93 12.82 3.10
CA SER A 726 3.80 13.07 2.19
C SER A 726 3.73 11.97 1.14
N TYR A 727 2.53 11.46 0.88
CA TYR A 727 2.26 10.45 -0.15
C TYR A 727 0.78 10.44 -0.53
N THR A 728 0.46 9.79 -1.66
CA THR A 728 -0.93 9.60 -2.11
C THR A 728 -1.20 8.13 -2.42
N PRO A 729 -2.00 7.42 -1.62
CA PRO A 729 -2.36 6.04 -1.92
C PRO A 729 -3.30 5.97 -3.14
N ASP A 730 -3.00 5.09 -4.11
CA ASP A 730 -4.01 4.61 -5.07
C ASP A 730 -5.19 3.95 -4.34
N ALA A 731 -6.32 3.89 -5.02
CA ALA A 731 -7.43 3.05 -4.60
C ALA A 731 -7.00 1.58 -4.57
N THR A 732 -7.34 0.87 -3.50
CA THR A 732 -6.90 -0.52 -3.27
C THR A 732 -7.21 -1.44 -4.45
N ALA A 733 -8.39 -1.32 -5.07
CA ALA A 733 -8.76 -2.13 -6.24
C ALA A 733 -7.89 -1.90 -7.49
N ALA A 734 -7.22 -0.74 -7.59
CA ALA A 734 -6.31 -0.44 -8.71
C ALA A 734 -4.90 -1.00 -8.48
N VAL A 735 -4.53 -1.32 -7.22
CA VAL A 735 -3.17 -1.73 -6.82
C VAL A 735 -2.62 -2.84 -7.73
N PRO A 736 -3.34 -3.95 -8.02
CA PRO A 736 -2.75 -5.00 -8.86
C PRO A 736 -2.38 -4.51 -10.26
N SER A 737 -3.23 -3.69 -10.89
CA SER A 737 -2.95 -3.14 -12.23
C SER A 737 -1.83 -2.08 -12.25
N ARG A 738 -1.63 -1.37 -11.13
CA ARG A 738 -0.52 -0.43 -10.96
C ARG A 738 0.79 -1.18 -10.78
N VAL A 739 0.79 -2.17 -9.89
CA VAL A 739 1.96 -2.98 -9.55
C VAL A 739 2.40 -3.86 -10.71
N THR A 740 1.47 -4.43 -11.48
CA THR A 740 1.80 -5.25 -12.67
C THR A 740 1.90 -4.44 -13.98
N GLY A 741 1.74 -3.12 -13.91
CA GLY A 741 1.80 -2.23 -15.06
C GLY A 741 3.22 -1.88 -15.49
N TYR A 742 3.32 -1.22 -16.65
CA TYR A 742 4.59 -0.85 -17.28
C TYR A 742 5.56 -0.02 -16.40
N TYR A 743 5.03 0.78 -15.47
CA TYR A 743 5.79 1.56 -14.49
C TYR A 743 5.77 0.92 -13.09
N GLY A 744 5.28 -0.31 -13.01
CA GLY A 744 5.05 -1.07 -11.79
C GLY A 744 6.30 -1.80 -11.31
N ALA A 745 6.08 -2.87 -10.56
CA ALA A 745 7.13 -3.63 -9.92
C ALA A 745 8.06 -4.36 -10.90
N GLY A 746 9.30 -4.52 -10.47
CA GLY A 746 10.36 -5.19 -11.22
C GLY A 746 11.13 -4.23 -12.13
N ARG A 747 12.00 -4.78 -12.95
CA ARG A 747 12.79 -4.02 -13.92
C ARG A 747 11.94 -3.41 -15.03
N LEU A 748 12.57 -2.54 -15.82
CA LEU A 748 12.04 -2.10 -17.11
C LEU A 748 11.54 -3.32 -17.90
N ASN A 749 10.33 -3.21 -18.46
CA ASN A 749 9.63 -4.29 -19.16
C ASN A 749 9.47 -5.59 -18.33
N HIS A 750 9.47 -5.48 -17.01
CA HIS A 750 9.43 -6.58 -16.05
C HIS A 750 10.63 -7.54 -16.15
N GLY A 751 11.72 -7.10 -16.80
CA GLY A 751 12.93 -7.91 -16.98
C GLY A 751 12.84 -8.95 -18.11
N SER A 752 14.01 -9.44 -18.53
CA SER A 752 14.14 -10.41 -19.64
C SER A 752 13.71 -11.85 -19.29
N LEU A 753 13.73 -12.24 -18.01
CA LEU A 753 13.23 -13.53 -17.55
C LEU A 753 11.78 -13.36 -17.10
N GLN A 754 10.85 -13.97 -17.83
CA GLN A 754 9.44 -14.02 -17.49
C GLN A 754 9.05 -15.46 -17.12
N PHE A 755 8.28 -15.60 -16.05
CA PHE A 755 7.68 -16.87 -15.65
C PHE A 755 6.19 -16.68 -15.43
N LYS A 756 5.37 -17.65 -15.86
CA LYS A 756 3.93 -17.62 -15.65
C LYS A 756 3.56 -18.68 -14.63
N PHE A 757 3.07 -18.24 -13.48
CA PHE A 757 2.50 -19.12 -12.47
C PHE A 757 1.12 -19.66 -12.92
N ASP A 758 0.86 -20.91 -12.58
CA ASP A 758 -0.45 -21.56 -12.57
C ASP A 758 -1.04 -21.46 -11.15
N ASN A 759 -1.78 -20.38 -10.91
CA ASN A 759 -2.39 -20.07 -9.61
C ASN A 759 -3.18 -21.25 -9.01
N ALA A 760 -3.69 -22.19 -9.83
CA ALA A 760 -4.41 -23.37 -9.31
C ALA A 760 -3.51 -24.30 -8.48
N VAL A 761 -2.20 -24.28 -8.72
CA VAL A 761 -1.20 -25.11 -8.04
C VAL A 761 -0.27 -24.26 -7.20
N GLU A 762 0.19 -23.13 -7.72
CA GLU A 762 1.25 -22.35 -7.06
C GLU A 762 0.77 -21.42 -5.94
N ASP A 763 -0.51 -21.02 -5.87
CA ASP A 763 -1.02 -20.11 -4.81
C ASP A 763 -0.77 -20.66 -3.37
N THR A 764 -0.57 -21.98 -3.24
CA THR A 764 -0.30 -22.64 -1.94
C THR A 764 1.06 -23.32 -1.87
N ASN A 765 1.86 -23.23 -2.93
CA ASN A 765 3.12 -23.95 -3.04
C ASN A 765 4.26 -23.21 -2.32
N ASP A 766 4.86 -23.87 -1.34
CA ASP A 766 6.03 -23.34 -0.62
C ASP A 766 7.33 -24.11 -0.91
N ALA A 767 7.30 -25.01 -1.91
CA ALA A 767 8.48 -25.70 -2.43
C ALA A 767 9.04 -24.99 -3.69
N PRO A 768 10.35 -25.10 -3.98
CA PRO A 768 10.89 -24.61 -5.25
C PRO A 768 10.19 -25.23 -6.47
N ILE A 769 9.87 -24.40 -7.45
CA ILE A 769 9.23 -24.80 -8.70
C ILE A 769 10.32 -25.25 -9.68
N PRO A 770 10.37 -26.54 -10.09
CA PRO A 770 11.47 -27.06 -10.90
C PRO A 770 11.68 -26.33 -12.24
N ALA A 771 10.59 -25.86 -12.86
CA ALA A 771 10.64 -25.11 -14.11
C ALA A 771 11.29 -23.73 -13.92
N LEU A 772 10.96 -23.02 -12.84
CA LEU A 772 11.56 -21.72 -12.51
C LEU A 772 13.04 -21.89 -12.12
N GLU A 773 13.38 -22.91 -11.33
CA GLU A 773 14.78 -23.23 -11.01
C GLU A 773 15.61 -23.44 -12.28
N THR A 774 15.08 -24.23 -13.22
CA THR A 774 15.75 -24.50 -14.50
C THR A 774 16.02 -23.21 -15.28
N LEU A 775 15.05 -22.29 -15.32
CA LEU A 775 15.21 -21.00 -16.01
C LEU A 775 16.27 -20.12 -15.33
N ILE A 776 16.24 -20.03 -14.00
CA ILE A 776 17.20 -19.25 -13.20
C ILE A 776 18.63 -19.79 -13.36
N ASP A 777 18.79 -21.11 -13.32
CA ASP A 777 20.11 -21.75 -13.41
C ASP A 777 20.68 -21.71 -14.84
N ALA A 778 19.81 -21.78 -15.85
CA ALA A 778 20.18 -21.64 -17.25
C ALA A 778 20.37 -20.18 -17.69
N TYR A 779 20.04 -19.19 -16.85
CA TYR A 779 20.12 -17.78 -17.24
C TYR A 779 21.56 -17.37 -17.61
N ALA A 780 21.70 -16.91 -18.85
CA ALA A 780 22.97 -16.52 -19.45
C ALA A 780 23.04 -15.02 -19.82
N GLY A 781 21.97 -14.27 -19.57
CA GLY A 781 21.77 -12.94 -20.17
C GLY A 781 21.29 -13.06 -21.61
N GLU A 782 20.95 -11.92 -22.23
CA GLU A 782 20.58 -11.83 -23.65
C GLU A 782 21.76 -11.46 -24.56
#